data_AF-A0A949IC26-F1
#
_entry.id   AF-A0A949IC26-F1
#
_cell.length_a   1.000
_cell.length_b   1.000
_cell.length_c   1.000
_cell.angle_alpha   90.00
_cell.angle_beta   90.00
_cell.angle_gamma   90.00
#
_symmetry.space_group_name_H-M   'P 1'
#
loop_
_entity.id
_entity.type
_entity.pdbx_description
1 polymer ?
#
loop_
_entity_poly.entity_id
_entity_poly.type
_entity_poly.pdbx_seq_one_letter_code
_entity_poly.pdbx_strand_id
1 'polypeptide(L)'
;MTEHRATTDSATPGDASVAGAADDALSNSYNKMMSEFYKTHAADKIDTPAGPGLASFVDRMPTSVEKKNEAAAPEHSVEPTQAQLNLAYMQKTLTNFLPVVLASRQSEMSAPGGDKSSAQAVDMGTVIAKQKAIEAEANRGEFGPATKEAYGQYVDWLEKKAIPEAKRDLKYVGLSENEAVGKDSNASNLPVAPANDLKIDRNHPPDVASLERLDDAVKWTQRSDQRVEAATAAILKKVDGSYVESINKLGLPHGWLQDIERDHARWRTTVGGLINNALTMRSNLEVMDELNKAGGQMPLAAVLGDRNKITRDKDGKIAGIHLDLPRTWDLNEADNKSRAEYLARMVQETNAMLAPSVAQLRTLGEHPERAINWGDTEVRGMQGRFDAAGNFLGLIKKDDKVGSGEHSAAVNLVESRYSTEEKDGKIILHQKVQAQSVPWWGYQNLIGVENVGKPIDITRTFNPGDSVVVRSESGFEVKRADDLSSYRNWQMGKHYGGKVLMGALDAGMLVSGTIEVGAAFRAARMAGVGLSGADLLTRGGVKALTSEGVEVSSRMLAGQAGKGLMRSTVGATGLLNNAGARESSFGQSVNTARSVYFLADAAVGLGATGWRAGRSLSGRGESALAPASTALPGLAPGSGADLFYRFNHNLFKASEFGFAPMVGSEFVKSATRLGDNSNRHVIRAAEIVANDARANRLSMSE
;
A
#
# COMPACT_ATOMS: atom_id res chain seq x y z
N MET A 1 2.46 57.00 20.41
CA MET A 1 3.79 56.71 19.84
C MET A 1 3.73 55.28 19.31
N THR A 2 3.18 55.14 18.10
CA THR A 2 3.90 54.78 16.85
C THR A 2 4.37 53.32 16.88
N GLU A 3 3.53 52.40 16.42
CA GLU A 3 3.44 51.89 15.03
C GLU A 3 4.58 50.94 14.65
N HIS A 4 4.27 49.64 14.59
CA HIS A 4 4.47 48.81 13.39
C HIS A 4 3.79 47.45 13.59
N ARG A 5 2.63 47.30 12.96
CA ARG A 5 1.88 46.04 12.83
C ARG A 5 2.05 45.60 11.39
N ALA A 6 2.86 44.58 11.15
CA ALA A 6 2.98 43.95 9.84
C ALA A 6 1.81 42.99 9.65
N THR A 7 0.87 43.39 8.80
CA THR A 7 -0.14 42.54 8.17
C THR A 7 0.51 41.83 6.98
N THR A 8 0.45 40.51 6.93
CA THR A 8 0.64 39.74 5.69
C THR A 8 -0.60 38.91 5.44
N ASP A 9 -1.32 39.42 4.44
CA ASP A 9 -2.37 38.94 3.58
C ASP A 9 -2.81 37.47 3.57
N SER A 10 -4.13 37.41 3.40
CA SER A 10 -5.02 36.30 3.09
C SER A 10 -4.59 35.45 1.89
N ALA A 11 -4.52 34.13 2.10
CA ALA A 11 -4.59 33.15 1.02
C ALA A 11 -6.07 32.86 0.69
N THR A 12 -6.49 33.26 -0.49
CA THR A 12 -7.81 32.97 -1.10
C THR A 12 -7.86 31.50 -1.54
N PRO A 13 -8.92 30.72 -1.23
CA PRO A 13 -9.17 29.43 -1.84
C PRO A 13 -10.08 29.61 -3.07
N GLY A 14 -9.53 29.48 -4.27
CA GLY A 14 -10.30 29.55 -5.52
C GLY A 14 -9.46 29.15 -6.73
N ASP A 15 -10.12 28.63 -7.76
CA ASP A 15 -9.61 28.44 -9.14
C ASP A 15 -9.03 27.09 -9.58
N ALA A 16 -9.51 25.99 -9.03
CA ALA A 16 -9.38 24.68 -9.69
C ALA A 16 -10.63 24.23 -10.49
N SER A 17 -11.80 24.84 -10.26
CA SER A 17 -13.08 24.42 -10.90
C SER A 17 -13.47 25.20 -12.15
N VAL A 18 -12.76 26.29 -12.48
CA VAL A 18 -13.11 27.17 -13.62
C VAL A 18 -12.51 26.65 -14.94
N ALA A 19 -11.39 25.94 -14.90
CA ALA A 19 -10.70 25.44 -16.09
C ALA A 19 -11.50 24.33 -16.83
N GLY A 20 -12.21 23.46 -16.10
CA GLY A 20 -13.07 22.43 -16.71
C GLY A 20 -14.35 23.00 -17.33
N ALA A 21 -14.93 24.02 -16.71
CA ALA A 21 -16.15 24.67 -17.22
C ALA A 21 -15.92 25.45 -18.53
N ALA A 22 -14.70 25.94 -18.75
CA ALA A 22 -14.33 26.64 -19.99
C ALA A 22 -14.12 25.68 -21.19
N ASP A 23 -13.50 24.52 -20.96
CA ASP A 23 -13.36 23.47 -21.98
C ASP A 23 -14.72 22.86 -22.34
N ASP A 24 -15.60 22.65 -21.36
CA ASP A 24 -16.97 22.17 -21.59
C ASP A 24 -17.82 23.20 -22.35
N ALA A 25 -17.62 24.50 -22.14
CA ALA A 25 -18.35 25.56 -22.86
C ALA A 25 -17.92 25.70 -24.33
N LEU A 26 -16.63 25.50 -24.62
CA LEU A 26 -16.08 25.50 -25.98
C LEU A 26 -16.46 24.23 -26.75
N SER A 27 -16.37 23.07 -26.11
CA SER A 27 -16.82 21.79 -26.68
C SER A 27 -18.33 21.78 -26.95
N ASN A 28 -19.14 22.33 -26.04
CA ASN A 28 -20.59 22.48 -26.26
C ASN A 28 -20.93 23.49 -27.37
N SER A 29 -20.16 24.58 -27.54
CA SER A 29 -20.35 25.52 -28.65
C SER A 29 -19.97 24.90 -30.00
N TYR A 30 -18.89 24.09 -30.04
CA TYR A 30 -18.48 23.30 -31.20
C TYR A 30 -19.53 22.25 -31.59
N ASN A 31 -19.98 21.43 -30.63
CA ASN A 31 -20.99 20.39 -30.85
C ASN A 31 -22.35 20.99 -31.26
N LYS A 32 -22.72 22.15 -30.70
CA LYS A 32 -23.95 22.86 -31.08
C LYS A 32 -23.88 23.43 -32.50
N MET A 33 -22.74 24.02 -32.89
CA MET A 33 -22.52 24.53 -34.25
C MET A 33 -22.52 23.40 -35.30
N MET A 34 -21.89 22.27 -35.00
CA MET A 34 -21.90 21.09 -35.87
C MET A 34 -23.29 20.43 -35.93
N SER A 35 -24.01 20.35 -34.80
CA SER A 35 -25.39 19.83 -34.74
C SER A 35 -26.38 20.67 -35.57
N GLU A 36 -26.31 22.00 -35.48
CA GLU A 36 -27.14 22.94 -36.26
C GLU A 36 -26.83 22.85 -37.77
N PHE A 37 -25.55 22.70 -38.13
CA PHE A 37 -25.10 22.45 -39.50
C PHE A 37 -25.69 21.15 -40.09
N TYR A 38 -25.76 20.08 -39.29
CA TYR A 38 -26.33 18.80 -39.75
C TYR A 38 -27.86 18.77 -39.77
N LYS A 39 -28.55 19.45 -38.85
CA LYS A 39 -30.03 19.55 -38.89
C LYS A 39 -30.53 20.27 -40.15
N THR A 40 -29.80 21.27 -40.63
CA THR A 40 -30.11 21.97 -41.88
C THR A 40 -29.85 21.14 -43.15
N HIS A 41 -29.03 20.08 -43.06
CA HIS A 41 -28.68 19.23 -44.20
C HIS A 41 -29.28 17.81 -44.14
N ALA A 42 -29.86 17.39 -43.00
CA ALA A 42 -30.52 16.10 -42.83
C ALA A 42 -32.03 16.12 -43.12
N ALA A 43 -32.66 17.31 -43.21
CA ALA A 43 -34.10 17.45 -43.46
C ALA A 43 -34.54 17.08 -44.90
N ASP A 44 -33.60 16.86 -45.82
CA ASP A 44 -33.88 16.42 -47.19
C ASP A 44 -33.67 14.89 -47.34
N LYS A 45 -34.55 14.08 -46.77
CA LYS A 45 -34.71 12.66 -47.16
C LYS A 45 -36.18 12.23 -47.11
N ILE A 46 -36.77 12.00 -48.29
CA ILE A 46 -37.88 11.05 -48.51
C ILE A 46 -37.30 9.83 -49.27
N ASP A 47 -37.89 8.67 -48.96
CA ASP A 47 -37.49 7.28 -49.12
C ASP A 47 -36.90 6.75 -50.46
N THR A 48 -36.25 5.58 -50.31
CA THR A 48 -35.87 4.50 -51.28
C THR A 48 -34.45 4.44 -51.90
N PRO A 49 -33.94 3.22 -52.21
CA PRO A 49 -32.61 2.77 -51.75
C PRO A 49 -31.51 2.64 -52.83
N ALA A 50 -30.27 2.52 -52.33
CA ALA A 50 -29.06 1.97 -52.97
C ALA A 50 -28.50 2.66 -54.25
N GLY A 51 -27.65 3.68 -54.05
CA GLY A 51 -26.59 4.19 -54.97
C GLY A 51 -27.05 4.77 -56.33
N PRO A 52 -26.28 5.67 -57.00
CA PRO A 52 -24.83 5.91 -56.87
C PRO A 52 -24.45 7.39 -56.57
N GLY A 53 -23.17 7.60 -56.24
CA GLY A 53 -22.60 8.91 -55.87
C GLY A 53 -22.54 9.95 -56.98
N LEU A 54 -22.22 11.21 -56.59
CA LEU A 54 -21.84 12.44 -57.33
C LEU A 54 -22.57 12.83 -58.64
N ALA A 55 -23.04 11.90 -59.45
CA ALA A 55 -23.81 12.13 -60.67
C ALA A 55 -25.23 12.67 -60.41
N SER A 56 -25.84 12.38 -59.26
CA SER A 56 -27.22 12.80 -58.95
C SER A 56 -27.37 14.27 -58.52
N PHE A 57 -26.26 14.99 -58.30
CA PHE A 57 -26.29 16.41 -57.92
C PHE A 57 -26.40 17.34 -59.14
N VAL A 58 -25.93 16.91 -60.32
CA VAL A 58 -26.03 17.69 -61.57
C VAL A 58 -27.50 17.86 -62.02
N ASP A 59 -28.37 16.92 -61.67
CA ASP A 59 -29.80 16.92 -62.04
C ASP A 59 -30.72 17.76 -61.13
N ARG A 60 -30.22 18.36 -60.04
CA ARG A 60 -31.06 19.02 -59.01
C ARG A 60 -30.81 20.52 -58.79
N MET A 61 -30.17 21.23 -59.71
CA MET A 61 -30.13 22.70 -59.64
C MET A 61 -31.46 23.32 -60.14
N PRO A 62 -32.06 24.28 -59.43
CA PRO A 62 -33.32 24.90 -59.84
C PRO A 62 -33.14 25.79 -61.06
N THR A 63 -33.78 25.42 -62.18
CA THR A 63 -33.94 26.27 -63.37
C THR A 63 -35.25 27.05 -63.28
N SER A 64 -35.23 28.20 -62.61
CA SER A 64 -36.26 29.22 -62.81
C SER A 64 -35.70 30.63 -62.68
N VAL A 65 -35.31 31.21 -63.81
CA VAL A 65 -35.21 32.67 -63.97
C VAL A 65 -36.13 33.03 -65.12
N GLU A 66 -37.22 33.73 -64.79
CA GLU A 66 -38.12 34.38 -65.74
C GLU A 66 -37.34 35.41 -66.58
N LYS A 67 -37.51 35.28 -67.90
CA LYS A 67 -36.93 36.15 -68.93
C LYS A 67 -37.58 37.54 -68.92
N LYS A 68 -36.74 38.57 -68.90
CA LYS A 68 -36.94 39.75 -69.77
C LYS A 68 -35.61 40.49 -70.02
N ASN A 69 -34.98 40.18 -71.15
CA ASN A 69 -34.44 41.14 -72.12
C ASN A 69 -33.66 40.38 -73.21
N GLU A 70 -34.08 40.56 -74.46
CA GLU A 70 -33.37 40.14 -75.66
C GLU A 70 -32.14 41.03 -75.89
N ALA A 71 -30.96 40.43 -75.99
CA ALA A 71 -30.03 40.62 -77.11
C ALA A 71 -28.71 39.86 -76.82
N ALA A 72 -28.23 39.17 -77.86
CA ALA A 72 -26.96 38.43 -78.03
C ALA A 72 -27.06 36.90 -77.90
N ALA A 73 -26.63 36.23 -78.98
CA ALA A 73 -26.51 34.79 -79.09
C ALA A 73 -25.58 34.25 -77.98
N PRO A 74 -25.89 33.10 -77.35
CA PRO A 74 -25.01 32.53 -76.34
C PRO A 74 -23.77 31.97 -77.04
N GLU A 75 -22.61 32.58 -76.78
CA GLU A 75 -21.33 31.90 -76.92
C GLU A 75 -21.39 30.60 -76.11
N HIS A 76 -20.87 29.52 -76.70
CA HIS A 76 -20.82 28.18 -76.12
C HIS A 76 -20.55 28.20 -74.61
N SER A 77 -21.56 27.87 -73.80
CA SER A 77 -21.37 27.60 -72.38
C SER A 77 -20.55 26.31 -72.28
N VAL A 78 -19.23 26.45 -72.13
CA VAL A 78 -18.34 25.33 -71.88
C VAL A 78 -18.76 24.71 -70.56
N GLU A 79 -19.19 23.44 -70.59
CA GLU A 79 -19.51 22.71 -69.36
C GLU A 79 -18.29 22.71 -68.42
N PRO A 80 -18.47 22.98 -67.12
CA PRO A 80 -17.36 23.00 -66.18
C PRO A 80 -16.69 21.64 -66.14
N THR A 81 -15.36 21.63 -66.22
CA THR A 81 -14.55 20.42 -66.09
C THR A 81 -14.69 19.84 -64.68
N GLN A 82 -14.49 18.51 -64.53
CA GLN A 82 -14.49 17.87 -63.20
C GLN A 82 -13.51 18.53 -62.22
N ALA A 83 -12.37 19.03 -62.71
CA ALA A 83 -11.40 19.76 -61.89
C ALA A 83 -11.96 21.09 -61.36
N GLN A 84 -12.73 21.82 -62.17
CA GLN A 84 -13.41 23.05 -61.74
C GLN A 84 -14.53 22.76 -60.73
N LEU A 85 -15.27 21.67 -60.91
CA LEU A 85 -16.28 21.22 -59.95
C LEU A 85 -15.67 20.82 -58.61
N ASN A 86 -14.56 20.07 -58.62
CA ASN A 86 -13.82 19.66 -57.43
C ASN A 86 -13.26 20.89 -56.67
N LEU A 87 -12.68 21.85 -57.40
CA LEU A 87 -12.16 23.09 -56.85
C LEU A 87 -13.26 23.93 -56.21
N ALA A 88 -14.39 24.11 -56.89
CA ALA A 88 -15.53 24.85 -56.35
C ALA A 88 -16.10 24.20 -55.08
N TYR A 89 -16.20 22.86 -55.05
CA TYR A 89 -16.60 22.10 -53.86
C TYR A 89 -15.62 22.33 -52.70
N MET A 90 -14.31 22.28 -52.96
CA MET A 90 -13.30 22.51 -51.93
C MET A 90 -13.34 23.95 -51.41
N GLN A 91 -13.43 24.95 -52.28
CA GLN A 91 -13.50 26.36 -51.88
C GLN A 91 -14.71 26.62 -50.97
N LYS A 92 -15.88 26.04 -51.31
CA LYS A 92 -17.06 26.11 -50.43
C LYS A 92 -16.81 25.43 -49.07
N THR A 93 -16.16 24.27 -49.07
CA THR A 93 -15.79 23.55 -47.84
C THR A 93 -14.84 24.39 -46.98
N LEU A 94 -13.79 24.96 -47.58
CA LEU A 94 -12.80 25.79 -46.88
C LEU A 94 -13.44 27.03 -46.27
N THR A 95 -14.33 27.73 -46.99
CA THR A 95 -15.07 28.89 -46.45
C THR A 95 -15.83 28.51 -45.18
N ASN A 96 -16.44 27.32 -45.13
CA ASN A 96 -17.20 26.86 -43.96
C ASN A 96 -16.32 26.43 -42.78
N PHE A 97 -15.18 25.78 -43.04
CA PHE A 97 -14.30 25.24 -41.99
C PHE A 97 -13.22 26.21 -41.50
N LEU A 98 -12.98 27.30 -42.23
CA LEU A 98 -11.95 28.29 -41.89
C LEU A 98 -12.04 28.83 -40.45
N PRO A 99 -13.23 29.11 -39.87
CA PRO A 99 -13.31 29.56 -38.48
C PRO A 99 -12.72 28.54 -37.50
N VAL A 100 -13.01 27.25 -37.70
CA VAL A 100 -12.56 26.15 -36.82
C VAL A 100 -11.04 25.95 -36.94
N VAL A 101 -10.53 25.94 -38.17
CA VAL A 101 -9.10 25.77 -38.45
C VAL A 101 -8.30 26.95 -37.86
N LEU A 102 -8.78 28.18 -37.99
CA LEU A 102 -8.09 29.35 -37.44
C LEU A 102 -8.17 29.41 -35.90
N ALA A 103 -9.32 29.03 -35.31
CA ALA A 103 -9.47 28.91 -33.86
C ALA A 103 -8.45 27.94 -33.26
N SER A 104 -8.28 26.78 -33.90
CA SER A 104 -7.31 25.78 -33.44
C SER A 104 -5.86 26.28 -33.46
N ARG A 105 -5.47 27.08 -34.45
CA ARG A 105 -4.11 27.63 -34.54
C ARG A 105 -3.83 28.69 -33.48
N GLN A 106 -4.79 29.56 -33.21
CA GLN A 106 -4.62 30.59 -32.18
C GLN A 106 -4.45 29.98 -30.79
N SER A 107 -5.11 28.84 -30.52
CA SER A 107 -4.91 28.07 -29.29
C SER A 107 -3.48 27.51 -29.16
N GLU A 108 -2.78 27.23 -30.25
CA GLU A 108 -1.40 26.71 -30.27
C GLU A 108 -0.34 27.81 -30.09
N MET A 109 -0.64 29.03 -30.54
CA MET A 109 0.26 30.18 -30.40
C MET A 109 0.25 30.77 -28.97
N SER A 110 -0.71 30.35 -28.14
CA SER A 110 -0.77 30.72 -26.73
C SER A 110 0.20 29.82 -25.94
N ALA A 111 1.31 30.40 -25.48
CA ALA A 111 2.37 29.65 -24.81
C ALA A 111 1.88 28.85 -23.58
N PRO A 112 2.47 27.67 -23.28
CA PRO A 112 2.15 26.90 -22.09
C PRO A 112 2.61 27.67 -20.85
N GLY A 113 1.68 28.41 -20.23
CA GLY A 113 1.94 29.29 -19.08
C GLY A 113 1.29 30.67 -19.19
N GLY A 114 0.71 31.03 -20.34
CA GLY A 114 -0.13 32.22 -20.48
C GLY A 114 -1.49 32.04 -19.80
N ASP A 115 -2.02 33.11 -19.22
CA ASP A 115 -3.33 33.16 -18.58
C ASP A 115 -4.41 32.62 -19.53
N LYS A 116 -4.99 31.44 -19.23
CA LYS A 116 -5.97 30.76 -20.10
C LYS A 116 -7.27 31.57 -20.28
N SER A 117 -7.46 32.63 -19.49
CA SER A 117 -8.56 33.58 -19.64
C SER A 117 -8.42 34.48 -20.88
N SER A 118 -7.26 34.50 -21.54
CA SER A 118 -7.02 35.23 -22.79
C SER A 118 -6.91 34.32 -24.02
N ALA A 119 -7.74 33.27 -24.12
CA ALA A 119 -8.01 32.67 -25.42
C ALA A 119 -8.60 33.78 -26.31
N GLN A 120 -7.73 34.45 -27.09
CA GLN A 120 -8.15 35.53 -27.97
C GLN A 120 -9.25 34.98 -28.87
N ALA A 121 -10.44 35.59 -28.78
CA ALA A 121 -11.53 35.29 -29.68
C ALA A 121 -11.00 35.33 -31.11
N VAL A 122 -11.39 34.35 -31.92
CA VAL A 122 -11.01 34.30 -33.34
C VAL A 122 -11.30 35.66 -33.93
N ASP A 123 -10.27 36.28 -34.54
CA ASP A 123 -10.47 37.55 -35.21
C ASP A 123 -11.38 37.31 -36.42
N MET A 124 -12.68 37.53 -36.20
CA MET A 124 -13.71 37.35 -37.20
C MET A 124 -13.47 38.27 -38.40
N GLY A 125 -12.74 39.38 -38.23
CA GLY A 125 -12.28 40.22 -39.33
C GLY A 125 -11.34 39.46 -40.28
N THR A 126 -10.37 38.73 -39.74
CA THR A 126 -9.45 37.87 -40.50
C THR A 126 -10.18 36.69 -41.16
N VAL A 127 -11.13 36.05 -40.46
CA VAL A 127 -11.95 34.97 -41.03
C VAL A 127 -12.74 35.46 -42.24
N ILE A 128 -13.49 36.56 -42.09
CA ILE A 128 -14.32 37.13 -43.15
C ILE A 128 -13.46 37.59 -44.34
N ALA A 129 -12.30 38.20 -44.08
CA ALA A 129 -11.38 38.64 -45.14
C ALA A 129 -10.86 37.46 -45.98
N LYS A 130 -10.46 36.37 -45.33
CA LYS A 130 -10.01 35.15 -46.03
C LYS A 130 -11.16 34.45 -46.75
N GLN A 131 -12.37 34.38 -46.17
CA GLN A 131 -13.56 33.84 -46.85
C GLN A 131 -13.86 34.62 -48.13
N LYS A 132 -13.87 35.96 -48.07
CA LYS A 132 -14.07 36.82 -49.26
C LYS A 132 -12.98 36.62 -50.31
N ALA A 133 -11.73 36.42 -49.90
CA ALA A 133 -10.63 36.15 -50.83
C ALA A 133 -10.81 34.80 -51.55
N ILE A 134 -11.22 33.75 -50.83
CA ILE A 134 -11.54 32.43 -51.40
C ILE A 134 -12.76 32.53 -52.34
N GLU A 135 -13.82 33.25 -51.95
CA GLU A 135 -14.99 33.48 -52.81
C GLU A 135 -14.64 34.24 -54.10
N ALA A 136 -13.76 35.24 -54.01
CA ALA A 136 -13.28 35.97 -55.18
C ALA A 136 -12.48 35.07 -56.14
N GLU A 137 -11.66 34.16 -55.60
CA GLU A 137 -10.94 33.14 -56.39
C GLU A 137 -11.90 32.10 -56.99
N ALA A 138 -12.92 31.67 -56.24
CA ALA A 138 -13.95 30.76 -56.70
C ALA A 138 -14.76 31.33 -57.87
N ASN A 139 -15.11 32.62 -57.80
CA ASN A 139 -15.80 33.32 -58.90
C ASN A 139 -14.95 33.40 -60.18
N ARG A 140 -13.62 33.30 -60.07
CA ARG A 140 -12.70 33.24 -61.22
C ARG A 140 -12.37 31.81 -61.65
N GLY A 141 -12.82 30.80 -60.90
CA GLY A 141 -12.46 29.39 -61.14
C GLY A 141 -10.98 29.09 -60.91
N GLU A 142 -10.31 29.86 -60.03
CA GLU A 142 -8.87 29.79 -59.80
C GLU A 142 -8.54 29.14 -58.45
N PHE A 143 -7.53 28.27 -58.41
CA PHE A 143 -6.88 27.84 -57.17
C PHE A 143 -5.80 28.85 -56.80
N GLY A 144 -6.25 30.01 -56.34
CA GLY A 144 -5.37 31.13 -56.02
C GLY A 144 -4.68 31.02 -54.66
N PRO A 145 -3.86 32.02 -54.29
CA PRO A 145 -3.12 32.03 -53.03
C PRO A 145 -3.97 31.84 -51.78
N ALA A 146 -5.17 32.41 -51.72
CA ALA A 146 -6.05 32.31 -50.54
C ALA A 146 -6.62 30.90 -50.39
N THR A 147 -7.09 30.30 -51.49
CA THR A 147 -7.58 28.91 -51.52
C THR A 147 -6.45 27.95 -51.17
N LYS A 148 -5.26 28.14 -51.74
CA LYS A 148 -4.08 27.32 -51.46
C LYS A 148 -3.66 27.37 -49.98
N GLU A 149 -3.62 28.57 -49.40
CA GLU A 149 -3.29 28.74 -47.98
C GLU A 149 -4.32 28.05 -47.08
N ALA A 150 -5.61 28.30 -47.31
CA ALA A 150 -6.70 27.70 -46.53
C ALA A 150 -6.74 26.17 -46.67
N TYR A 151 -6.50 25.67 -47.89
CA TYR A 151 -6.41 24.23 -48.17
C TYR A 151 -5.26 23.58 -47.39
N GLY A 152 -4.07 24.18 -47.43
CA GLY A 152 -2.93 23.70 -46.66
C GLY A 152 -3.18 23.72 -45.15
N GLN A 153 -3.86 24.76 -44.64
CA GLN A 153 -4.24 24.88 -43.22
C GLN A 153 -5.25 23.82 -42.80
N TYR A 154 -6.22 23.50 -43.66
CA TYR A 154 -7.22 22.47 -43.40
C TYR A 154 -6.60 21.06 -43.36
N VAL A 155 -5.73 20.75 -44.32
CA VAL A 155 -4.96 19.48 -44.33
C VAL A 155 -4.08 19.38 -43.08
N ASP A 156 -3.35 20.46 -42.74
CA ASP A 156 -2.52 20.51 -41.53
C ASP A 156 -3.34 20.26 -40.26
N TRP A 157 -4.52 20.86 -40.15
CA TRP A 157 -5.40 20.68 -38.99
C TRP A 157 -5.86 19.22 -38.85
N LEU A 158 -6.24 18.56 -39.94
CA LEU A 158 -6.61 17.14 -39.91
C LEU A 158 -5.43 16.26 -39.47
N GLU A 159 -4.27 16.42 -40.10
CA GLU A 159 -3.09 15.56 -39.90
C GLU A 159 -2.44 15.77 -38.52
N LYS A 160 -2.35 17.03 -38.06
CA LYS A 160 -1.59 17.40 -36.87
C LYS A 160 -2.44 17.55 -35.62
N LYS A 161 -3.77 17.70 -35.76
CA LYS A 161 -4.66 17.93 -34.62
C LYS A 161 -5.84 16.97 -34.56
N ALA A 162 -6.78 17.06 -35.50
CA ALA A 162 -8.05 16.34 -35.39
C ALA A 162 -7.88 14.81 -35.34
N ILE A 163 -7.06 14.24 -36.23
CA ILE A 163 -6.79 12.80 -36.22
C ILE A 163 -6.01 12.37 -34.95
N PRO A 164 -4.88 13.02 -34.59
CA PRO A 164 -4.19 12.73 -33.33
C PRO A 164 -5.05 12.83 -32.06
N GLU A 165 -5.89 13.86 -31.95
CA GLU A 165 -6.79 14.05 -30.80
C GLU A 165 -7.82 12.92 -30.72
N ALA A 166 -8.51 12.60 -31.82
CA ALA A 166 -9.43 11.48 -31.86
C ALA A 166 -8.75 10.13 -31.54
N LYS A 167 -7.51 9.90 -31.99
CA LYS A 167 -6.72 8.70 -31.60
C LYS A 167 -6.44 8.67 -30.09
N ARG A 168 -6.00 9.80 -29.53
CA ARG A 168 -5.74 9.92 -28.09
C ARG A 168 -7.01 9.65 -27.28
N ASP A 169 -8.13 10.19 -27.71
CA ASP A 169 -9.39 10.10 -26.99
C ASP A 169 -9.98 8.68 -27.08
N LEU A 170 -9.91 8.02 -28.25
CA LEU A 170 -10.21 6.58 -28.38
C LEU A 170 -9.36 5.73 -27.45
N LYS A 171 -8.05 6.00 -27.38
CA LYS A 171 -7.13 5.28 -26.48
C LYS A 171 -7.49 5.53 -25.01
N TYR A 172 -7.88 6.74 -24.65
CA TYR A 172 -8.28 7.10 -23.28
C TYR A 172 -9.49 6.28 -22.80
N VAL A 173 -10.48 6.06 -23.67
CA VAL A 173 -11.66 5.23 -23.38
C VAL A 173 -11.46 3.74 -23.69
N GLY A 174 -10.24 3.30 -23.98
CA GLY A 174 -9.91 1.90 -24.24
C GLY A 174 -10.47 1.32 -25.55
N LEU A 175 -10.78 2.16 -26.54
CA LEU A 175 -11.27 1.74 -27.85
C LEU A 175 -10.14 1.60 -28.87
N SER A 176 -10.31 0.66 -29.81
CA SER A 176 -9.38 0.45 -30.92
C SER A 176 -9.56 1.48 -32.03
N GLU A 177 -8.43 2.00 -32.55
CA GLU A 177 -8.38 2.90 -33.72
C GLU A 177 -8.95 2.24 -34.99
N ASN A 178 -8.76 0.91 -35.13
CA ASN A 178 -9.13 0.15 -36.33
C ASN A 178 -10.66 -0.06 -36.46
N GLU A 179 -11.39 0.01 -35.36
CA GLU A 179 -12.83 -0.23 -35.33
C GLU A 179 -13.66 1.03 -35.68
N ALA A 180 -13.03 2.20 -35.73
CA ALA A 180 -13.67 3.44 -36.19
C ALA A 180 -13.81 3.47 -37.73
N VAL A 181 -13.05 2.59 -38.41
CA VAL A 181 -13.14 2.38 -39.85
C VAL A 181 -14.32 1.44 -40.11
N GLY A 182 -15.44 2.00 -40.58
CA GLY A 182 -16.64 1.21 -40.89
C GLY A 182 -16.35 0.17 -41.98
N LYS A 183 -17.12 -0.92 -42.01
CA LYS A 183 -16.99 -2.01 -43.00
C LYS A 183 -17.16 -1.55 -44.46
N ASP A 184 -17.80 -0.39 -44.67
CA ASP A 184 -18.12 0.16 -46.00
C ASP A 184 -17.19 1.31 -46.43
N SER A 185 -16.25 1.73 -45.59
CA SER A 185 -15.21 2.68 -46.02
C SER A 185 -14.16 1.92 -46.82
N ASN A 186 -13.64 2.51 -47.91
CA ASN A 186 -12.40 2.07 -48.57
C ASN A 186 -11.21 2.27 -47.61
N ALA A 187 -11.21 1.48 -46.54
CA ALA A 187 -10.33 1.49 -45.37
C ALA A 187 -8.84 1.41 -45.70
N SER A 188 -8.49 1.06 -46.94
CA SER A 188 -7.14 1.04 -47.47
C SER A 188 -6.50 2.42 -47.63
N ASN A 189 -7.27 3.51 -47.55
CA ASN A 189 -6.78 4.87 -47.88
C ASN A 189 -6.59 5.82 -46.70
N LEU A 190 -7.07 5.49 -45.50
CA LEU A 190 -6.68 6.20 -44.28
C LEU A 190 -5.49 5.48 -43.66
N PRO A 191 -4.31 6.12 -43.59
CA PRO A 191 -3.19 5.50 -42.91
C PRO A 191 -3.50 5.47 -41.40
N VAL A 192 -3.91 4.29 -40.93
CA VAL A 192 -3.66 3.85 -39.55
C VAL A 192 -2.14 3.76 -39.26
N ALA A 193 -1.30 4.13 -40.23
CA ALA A 193 0.14 4.28 -40.07
C ALA A 193 0.49 5.39 -39.05
N PRO A 194 1.64 5.28 -38.37
CA PRO A 194 2.04 6.15 -37.26
C PRO A 194 2.26 7.64 -37.62
N ALA A 195 2.15 8.03 -38.90
CA ALA A 195 2.53 9.36 -39.38
C ALA A 195 1.35 10.35 -39.57
N ASN A 196 0.09 9.92 -39.46
CA ASN A 196 -1.12 10.75 -39.67
C ASN A 196 -1.11 11.59 -40.98
N ASP A 197 -0.41 11.13 -42.02
CA ASP A 197 -0.17 11.86 -43.28
C ASP A 197 -1.17 11.39 -44.35
N LEU A 198 -2.05 12.30 -44.81
CA LEU A 198 -3.11 12.05 -45.80
C LEU A 198 -2.57 11.97 -47.24
N LYS A 199 -1.27 12.24 -47.46
CA LYS A 199 -0.61 12.22 -48.78
C LYS A 199 -1.27 13.16 -49.79
N ILE A 200 -1.73 14.31 -49.31
CA ILE A 200 -2.41 15.34 -50.11
C ILE A 200 -1.39 16.40 -50.52
N ASP A 201 -1.32 16.70 -51.83
CA ASP A 201 -0.52 17.81 -52.32
C ASP A 201 -1.24 19.14 -52.10
N ARG A 202 -0.72 19.92 -51.16
CA ARG A 202 -1.28 21.20 -50.73
C ARG A 202 -1.04 22.33 -51.73
N ASN A 203 -0.20 22.10 -52.75
CA ASN A 203 0.20 23.11 -53.72
C ASN A 203 -0.62 23.08 -55.02
N HIS A 204 -1.47 22.07 -55.20
CA HIS A 204 -2.28 21.87 -56.40
C HIS A 204 -3.77 21.83 -56.06
N PRO A 205 -4.66 22.14 -57.02
CA PRO A 205 -6.09 21.92 -56.85
C PRO A 205 -6.37 20.46 -56.49
N PRO A 206 -7.34 20.18 -55.60
CA PRO A 206 -7.64 18.81 -55.20
C PRO A 206 -8.17 18.00 -56.39
N ASP A 207 -7.56 16.84 -56.61
CA ASP A 207 -8.12 15.81 -57.47
C ASP A 207 -9.20 15.00 -56.73
N VAL A 208 -9.87 14.10 -57.43
CA VAL A 208 -10.94 13.25 -56.86
C VAL A 208 -10.40 12.43 -55.68
N ALA A 209 -9.19 11.88 -55.81
CA ALA A 209 -8.57 11.09 -54.75
C ALA A 209 -8.27 11.92 -53.48
N SER A 210 -7.85 13.17 -53.64
CA SER A 210 -7.59 14.08 -52.52
C SER A 210 -8.90 14.46 -51.81
N LEU A 211 -9.98 14.67 -52.56
CA LEU A 211 -11.31 14.91 -51.98
C LEU A 211 -11.81 13.70 -51.18
N GLU A 212 -11.65 12.49 -51.73
CA GLU A 212 -12.03 11.24 -51.05
C GLU A 212 -11.25 11.05 -49.75
N ARG A 213 -9.93 11.29 -49.75
CA ARG A 213 -9.11 11.18 -48.52
C ARG A 213 -9.49 12.19 -47.44
N LEU A 214 -9.84 13.42 -47.83
CA LEU A 214 -10.32 14.44 -46.88
C LEU A 214 -11.67 14.06 -46.29
N ASP A 215 -12.59 13.60 -47.13
CA ASP A 215 -13.92 13.15 -46.70
C ASP A 215 -13.82 11.92 -45.78
N ASP A 216 -12.96 10.95 -46.11
CA ASP A 216 -12.67 9.79 -45.26
C ASP A 216 -12.08 10.22 -43.91
N ALA A 217 -11.13 11.15 -43.89
CA ALA A 217 -10.50 11.65 -42.67
C ALA A 217 -11.52 12.31 -41.73
N VAL A 218 -12.41 13.15 -42.28
CA VAL A 218 -13.48 13.81 -41.51
C VAL A 218 -14.50 12.79 -41.00
N LYS A 219 -14.92 11.84 -41.83
CA LYS A 219 -15.83 10.77 -41.40
C LYS A 219 -15.22 9.91 -40.29
N TRP A 220 -13.91 9.67 -40.36
CA TRP A 220 -13.20 8.90 -39.36
C TRP A 220 -13.12 9.65 -38.02
N THR A 221 -12.80 10.94 -38.01
CA THR A 221 -12.78 11.74 -36.76
C THR A 221 -14.18 11.81 -36.15
N GLN A 222 -15.22 12.07 -36.96
CA GLN A 222 -16.60 12.12 -36.48
C GLN A 222 -17.09 10.80 -35.88
N ARG A 223 -16.80 9.67 -36.53
CA ARG A 223 -17.13 8.35 -35.99
C ARG A 223 -16.36 8.07 -34.71
N SER A 224 -15.10 8.51 -34.63
CA SER A 224 -14.29 8.37 -33.42
C SER A 224 -14.89 9.16 -32.27
N ASP A 225 -15.28 10.42 -32.50
CA ASP A 225 -15.93 11.28 -31.50
C ASP A 225 -17.24 10.66 -31.00
N GLN A 226 -18.11 10.18 -31.91
CA GLN A 226 -19.36 9.50 -31.55
C GLN A 226 -19.12 8.24 -30.71
N ARG A 227 -18.07 7.48 -31.02
CA ARG A 227 -17.70 6.29 -30.24
C ARG A 227 -17.15 6.66 -28.87
N VAL A 228 -16.32 7.69 -28.78
CA VAL A 228 -15.80 8.22 -27.51
C VAL A 228 -16.95 8.72 -26.65
N GLU A 229 -17.90 9.47 -27.20
CA GLU A 229 -19.10 9.94 -26.49
C GLU A 229 -19.94 8.77 -25.98
N ALA A 230 -20.22 7.77 -26.83
CA ALA A 230 -20.98 6.59 -26.44
C ALA A 230 -20.27 5.74 -25.36
N ALA A 231 -18.95 5.56 -25.47
CA ALA A 231 -18.14 4.87 -24.47
C ALA A 231 -18.08 5.62 -23.15
N THR A 232 -17.88 6.94 -23.21
CA THR A 232 -17.89 7.82 -22.04
C THR A 232 -19.24 7.76 -21.33
N ALA A 233 -20.35 7.89 -22.06
CA ALA A 233 -21.69 7.74 -21.49
C ALA A 233 -21.90 6.36 -20.84
N ALA A 234 -21.39 5.28 -21.45
CA ALA A 234 -21.46 3.94 -20.89
C ALA A 234 -20.60 3.78 -19.62
N ILE A 235 -19.41 4.36 -19.57
CA ILE A 235 -18.54 4.37 -18.38
C ILE A 235 -19.22 5.16 -17.27
N LEU A 236 -19.71 6.37 -17.56
CA LEU A 236 -20.38 7.21 -16.57
C LEU A 236 -21.62 6.52 -16.00
N LYS A 237 -22.43 5.86 -16.84
CA LYS A 237 -23.56 5.06 -16.36
C LYS A 237 -23.15 3.91 -15.43
N LYS A 238 -21.99 3.28 -15.66
CA LYS A 238 -21.45 2.26 -14.74
C LYS A 238 -21.00 2.88 -13.42
N VAL A 239 -20.35 4.04 -13.45
CA VAL A 239 -19.95 4.80 -12.26
C VAL A 239 -21.20 5.16 -11.44
N ASP A 240 -22.25 5.67 -12.10
CA ASP A 240 -23.52 5.99 -11.45
C ASP A 240 -24.12 4.75 -10.77
N GLY A 241 -24.16 3.62 -11.48
CA GLY A 241 -24.60 2.34 -10.93
C GLY A 241 -23.78 1.88 -9.72
N SER A 242 -22.45 2.04 -9.77
CA SER A 242 -21.53 1.72 -8.66
C SER A 242 -21.76 2.60 -7.42
N TYR A 243 -22.03 3.90 -7.62
CA TYR A 243 -22.38 4.80 -6.52
C TYR A 243 -23.74 4.44 -5.91
N VAL A 244 -24.75 4.14 -6.73
CA VAL A 244 -26.06 3.67 -6.25
C VAL A 244 -25.91 2.37 -5.43
N GLU A 245 -25.14 1.42 -5.94
CA GLU A 245 -24.86 0.16 -5.25
C GLU A 245 -24.12 0.38 -3.93
N SER A 246 -23.11 1.25 -3.91
CA SER A 246 -22.35 1.62 -2.71
C SER A 246 -23.24 2.28 -1.66
N ILE A 247 -24.11 3.21 -2.06
CA ILE A 247 -25.05 3.87 -1.15
C ILE A 247 -25.95 2.84 -0.46
N ASN A 248 -26.52 1.91 -1.23
CA ASN A 248 -27.41 0.89 -0.71
C ASN A 248 -26.68 -0.14 0.17
N LYS A 249 -25.54 -0.66 -0.28
CA LYS A 249 -24.77 -1.69 0.44
C LYS A 249 -24.19 -1.18 1.76
N LEU A 250 -23.73 0.07 1.79
CA LEU A 250 -23.04 0.65 2.94
C LEU A 250 -23.98 1.36 3.92
N GLY A 251 -25.29 1.42 3.59
CA GLY A 251 -26.30 2.12 4.37
C GLY A 251 -26.04 3.63 4.43
N LEU A 252 -25.60 4.23 3.33
CA LEU A 252 -25.43 5.68 3.22
C LEU A 252 -26.80 6.36 3.00
N PRO A 253 -26.93 7.68 3.23
CA PRO A 253 -28.21 8.36 3.18
C PRO A 253 -28.90 8.19 1.82
N HIS A 254 -30.12 7.64 1.80
CA HIS A 254 -30.91 7.46 0.57
C HIS A 254 -31.23 8.77 -0.15
N GLY A 255 -31.20 9.91 0.55
CA GLY A 255 -31.33 11.23 -0.08
C GLY A 255 -30.19 11.56 -1.05
N TRP A 256 -29.10 10.81 -1.05
CA TRP A 256 -28.04 10.92 -2.06
C TRP A 256 -28.46 10.33 -3.41
N LEU A 257 -29.59 9.62 -3.49
CA LEU A 257 -30.15 9.08 -4.73
C LEU A 257 -31.25 9.97 -5.34
N GLN A 258 -31.60 11.09 -4.68
CA GLN A 258 -32.65 11.98 -5.17
C GLN A 258 -32.14 12.80 -6.36
N ASP A 259 -33.01 13.14 -7.30
CA ASP A 259 -32.73 14.08 -8.39
C ASP A 259 -31.48 13.80 -9.25
N ILE A 260 -31.00 12.55 -9.32
CA ILE A 260 -29.84 12.14 -10.14
C ILE A 260 -30.05 12.60 -11.59
N GLU A 261 -31.26 12.42 -12.12
CA GLU A 261 -31.62 12.73 -13.50
C GLU A 261 -31.58 14.24 -13.83
N ARG A 262 -31.56 15.12 -12.81
CA ARG A 262 -31.56 16.57 -13.04
C ARG A 262 -30.18 17.07 -13.48
N ASP A 263 -29.12 16.52 -12.89
CA ASP A 263 -27.74 16.93 -13.13
C ASP A 263 -26.76 15.81 -12.71
N HIS A 264 -26.62 14.81 -13.58
CA HIS A 264 -25.75 13.65 -13.37
C HIS A 264 -24.30 14.04 -13.10
N ALA A 265 -23.79 15.09 -13.75
CA ALA A 265 -22.41 15.51 -13.62
C ALA A 265 -22.14 16.08 -12.21
N ARG A 266 -22.97 17.04 -11.78
CA ARG A 266 -22.85 17.62 -10.43
C ARG A 266 -23.12 16.57 -9.36
N TRP A 267 -24.10 15.69 -9.57
CA TRP A 267 -24.39 14.58 -8.67
C TRP A 267 -23.17 13.67 -8.52
N ARG A 268 -22.57 13.18 -9.61
CA ARG A 268 -21.36 12.33 -9.58
C ARG A 268 -20.22 12.96 -8.80
N THR A 269 -19.87 14.21 -9.10
CA THR A 269 -18.77 14.90 -8.41
C THR A 269 -19.05 15.03 -6.91
N THR A 270 -20.27 15.40 -6.55
CA THR A 270 -20.65 15.64 -5.15
C THR A 270 -20.74 14.33 -4.36
N VAL A 271 -21.51 13.36 -4.87
CA VAL A 271 -21.71 12.06 -4.23
C VAL A 271 -20.43 11.24 -4.19
N GLY A 272 -19.62 11.27 -5.25
CA GLY A 272 -18.31 10.62 -5.26
C GLY A 272 -17.42 11.14 -4.13
N GLY A 273 -17.36 12.47 -3.94
CA GLY A 273 -16.64 13.09 -2.83
C GLY A 273 -17.20 12.70 -1.45
N LEU A 274 -18.53 12.68 -1.29
CA LEU A 274 -19.19 12.30 -0.05
C LEU A 274 -18.97 10.83 0.31
N ILE A 275 -19.10 9.91 -0.66
CA ILE A 275 -18.82 8.47 -0.49
C ILE A 275 -17.36 8.27 -0.08
N ASN A 276 -16.43 8.90 -0.80
CA ASN A 276 -15.00 8.77 -0.52
C ASN A 276 -14.65 9.24 0.90
N ASN A 277 -15.17 10.41 1.31
CA ASN A 277 -14.95 10.92 2.66
C ASN A 277 -15.59 10.02 3.73
N ALA A 278 -16.79 9.50 3.50
CA ALA A 278 -17.46 8.60 4.44
C ALA A 278 -16.70 7.28 4.61
N LEU A 279 -16.23 6.68 3.51
CA LEU A 279 -15.44 5.45 3.51
C LEU A 279 -14.08 5.66 4.18
N THR A 280 -13.38 6.73 3.81
CA THR A 280 -12.09 7.09 4.42
C THR A 280 -12.25 7.29 5.93
N MET A 281 -13.28 8.00 6.37
CA MET A 281 -13.52 8.21 7.79
C MET A 281 -13.84 6.89 8.52
N ARG A 282 -14.64 6.01 7.92
CA ARG A 282 -14.93 4.68 8.50
C ARG A 282 -13.64 3.87 8.69
N SER A 283 -12.82 3.77 7.65
CA SER A 283 -11.54 3.06 7.72
C SER A 283 -10.62 3.66 8.78
N ASN A 284 -10.50 4.99 8.82
CA ASN A 284 -9.70 5.67 9.84
C ASN A 284 -10.16 5.33 11.26
N LEU A 285 -11.47 5.30 11.53
CA LEU A 285 -12.01 4.93 12.83
C LEU A 285 -11.74 3.45 13.16
N GLU A 286 -11.79 2.56 12.18
CA GLU A 286 -11.44 1.14 12.37
C GLU A 286 -9.94 0.98 12.68
N VAL A 287 -9.06 1.68 11.95
CA VAL A 287 -7.62 1.68 12.22
C VAL A 287 -7.33 2.22 13.62
N MET A 288 -7.95 3.33 14.02
CA MET A 288 -7.81 3.87 15.38
C MET A 288 -8.29 2.87 16.45
N ASP A 289 -9.40 2.19 16.22
CA ASP A 289 -9.93 1.19 17.15
C ASP A 289 -9.00 -0.01 17.32
N GLU A 290 -8.51 -0.56 16.20
CA GLU A 290 -7.57 -1.67 16.20
C GLU A 290 -6.24 -1.27 16.87
N LEU A 291 -5.72 -0.06 16.61
CA LEU A 291 -4.52 0.44 17.28
C LEU A 291 -4.74 0.65 18.80
N ASN A 292 -5.91 1.13 19.22
CA ASN A 292 -6.25 1.25 20.64
C ASN A 292 -6.34 -0.11 21.34
N LYS A 293 -6.94 -1.12 20.68
CA LYS A 293 -6.93 -2.51 21.16
C LYS A 293 -5.53 -3.11 21.23
N ALA A 294 -4.61 -2.64 20.39
CA ALA A 294 -3.20 -3.00 20.44
C ALA A 294 -2.38 -2.23 21.52
N GLY A 295 -3.03 -1.45 22.38
CA GLY A 295 -2.40 -0.66 23.45
C GLY A 295 -2.14 0.80 23.11
N GLY A 296 -2.58 1.26 21.93
CA GLY A 296 -2.55 2.67 21.54
C GLY A 296 -3.48 3.54 22.39
N GLN A 297 -3.25 4.85 22.34
CA GLN A 297 -4.06 5.86 23.05
C GLN A 297 -4.57 6.93 22.09
N MET A 298 -5.07 6.50 20.93
CA MET A 298 -5.69 7.39 19.97
C MET A 298 -7.01 7.95 20.53
N PRO A 299 -7.29 9.25 20.36
CA PRO A 299 -8.42 9.94 20.96
C PRO A 299 -9.74 9.67 20.23
N LEU A 300 -10.12 8.39 20.09
CA LEU A 300 -11.28 7.94 19.33
C LEU A 300 -12.59 8.62 19.78
N ALA A 301 -12.79 8.77 21.09
CA ALA A 301 -13.97 9.45 21.63
C ALA A 301 -14.02 10.94 21.25
N ALA A 302 -12.87 11.62 21.24
CA ALA A 302 -12.80 13.03 20.86
C ALA A 302 -13.04 13.21 19.35
N VAL A 303 -12.53 12.30 18.52
CA VAL A 303 -12.76 12.31 17.06
C VAL A 303 -14.24 12.06 16.74
N LEU A 304 -14.90 11.13 17.44
CA LEU A 304 -16.33 10.88 17.23
C LEU A 304 -17.19 12.09 17.65
N GLY A 305 -16.82 12.75 18.75
CA GLY A 305 -17.62 13.82 19.35
C GLY A 305 -19.05 13.36 19.67
N ASP A 306 -19.99 14.31 19.71
CA ASP A 306 -21.40 14.02 20.05
C ASP A 306 -22.23 13.58 18.84
N ARG A 307 -21.71 13.77 17.63
CA ARG A 307 -22.47 13.60 16.37
C ARG A 307 -22.31 12.21 15.76
N ASN A 308 -21.21 11.54 16.05
CA ASN A 308 -20.89 10.23 15.47
C ASN A 308 -20.90 9.16 16.56
N LYS A 309 -21.19 7.91 16.19
CA LYS A 309 -21.26 6.79 17.14
C LYS A 309 -20.72 5.51 16.54
N ILE A 310 -19.92 4.80 17.33
CA ILE A 310 -19.55 3.42 17.06
C ILE A 310 -20.44 2.51 17.91
N THR A 311 -21.11 1.56 17.27
CA THR A 311 -21.81 0.47 17.96
C THR A 311 -20.92 -0.76 17.95
N ARG A 312 -20.94 -1.51 19.07
CA ARG A 312 -20.12 -2.71 19.24
C ARG A 312 -20.99 -3.92 19.50
N ASP A 313 -20.53 -5.07 19.04
CA ASP A 313 -21.13 -6.36 19.39
C ASP A 313 -20.75 -6.77 20.83
N LYS A 314 -21.26 -7.93 21.26
CA LYS A 314 -20.97 -8.53 22.57
C LYS A 314 -19.49 -8.85 22.80
N ASP A 315 -18.70 -8.95 21.72
CA ASP A 315 -17.28 -9.28 21.74
C ASP A 315 -16.41 -8.00 21.63
N GLY A 316 -17.03 -6.81 21.68
CA GLY A 316 -16.34 -5.51 21.58
C GLY A 316 -15.85 -5.14 20.17
N LYS A 317 -16.23 -5.91 19.15
CA LYS A 317 -15.93 -5.57 17.75
C LYS A 317 -16.89 -4.50 17.26
N ILE A 318 -16.41 -3.67 16.33
CA ILE A 318 -17.28 -2.68 15.67
C ILE A 318 -18.36 -3.42 14.91
N ALA A 319 -19.60 -3.22 15.31
CA ALA A 319 -20.80 -3.73 14.65
C ALA A 319 -21.38 -2.69 13.66
N GLY A 320 -21.12 -1.40 13.91
CA GLY A 320 -21.54 -0.32 13.02
C GLY A 320 -20.87 1.01 13.34
N ILE A 321 -20.71 1.83 12.31
CA ILE A 321 -20.19 3.19 12.40
C ILE A 321 -21.26 4.14 11.85
N HIS A 322 -21.83 4.93 12.73
CA HIS A 322 -22.82 5.96 12.41
C HIS A 322 -22.11 7.31 12.32
N LEU A 323 -22.02 7.85 11.11
CA LEU A 323 -21.45 9.17 10.84
C LEU A 323 -22.58 10.18 10.65
N ASP A 324 -22.34 11.42 11.06
CA ASP A 324 -23.27 12.56 10.86
C ASP A 324 -23.19 13.06 9.42
N LEU A 325 -23.72 12.27 8.50
CA LEU A 325 -23.63 12.53 7.05
C LEU A 325 -24.68 13.57 6.60
N PRO A 326 -24.43 14.28 5.48
CA PRO A 326 -25.46 15.04 4.76
C PRO A 326 -26.69 14.18 4.44
N ARG A 327 -27.89 14.72 4.59
CA ARG A 327 -29.13 13.94 4.37
C ARG A 327 -29.41 13.76 2.89
N THR A 328 -29.13 14.78 2.09
CA THR A 328 -29.15 14.73 0.63
C THR A 328 -27.78 15.12 0.08
N TRP A 329 -27.56 14.90 -1.22
CA TRP A 329 -26.33 15.33 -1.88
C TRP A 329 -26.35 16.82 -2.24
N ASP A 330 -27.49 17.51 -2.11
CA ASP A 330 -27.58 18.94 -2.41
C ASP A 330 -26.93 19.77 -1.29
N LEU A 331 -25.69 20.20 -1.55
CA LEU A 331 -24.91 21.04 -0.65
C LEU A 331 -25.25 22.53 -0.74
N ASN A 332 -26.30 22.92 -1.46
CA ASN A 332 -26.85 24.28 -1.36
C ASN A 332 -27.62 24.47 -0.05
N GLU A 333 -28.16 23.39 0.53
CA GLU A 333 -28.79 23.43 1.85
C GLU A 333 -27.73 23.59 2.95
N ALA A 334 -27.92 24.59 3.82
CA ALA A 334 -26.94 24.94 4.84
C ALA A 334 -26.60 23.77 5.79
N ASP A 335 -27.58 22.93 6.14
CA ASP A 335 -27.37 21.76 6.99
C ASP A 335 -26.50 20.70 6.29
N ASN A 336 -26.80 20.35 5.04
CA ASN A 336 -26.01 19.37 4.27
C ASN A 336 -24.58 19.87 4.02
N LYS A 337 -24.43 21.16 3.67
CA LYS A 337 -23.13 21.79 3.51
C LYS A 337 -22.30 21.70 4.78
N SER A 338 -22.88 22.08 5.92
CA SER A 338 -22.21 22.04 7.22
C SER A 338 -21.77 20.62 7.60
N ARG A 339 -22.61 19.61 7.33
CA ARG A 339 -22.29 18.19 7.56
C ARG A 339 -21.17 17.69 6.65
N ALA A 340 -21.17 18.09 5.37
CA ALA A 340 -20.14 17.72 4.41
C ALA A 340 -18.78 18.34 4.79
N GLU A 341 -18.76 19.63 5.15
CA GLU A 341 -17.56 20.33 5.62
C GLU A 341 -17.03 19.74 6.94
N TYR A 342 -17.93 19.38 7.86
CA TYR A 342 -17.58 18.69 9.10
C TYR A 342 -16.91 17.34 8.83
N LEU A 343 -17.49 16.51 7.95
CA LEU A 343 -16.92 15.22 7.56
C LEU A 343 -15.55 15.38 6.89
N ALA A 344 -15.42 16.32 5.95
CA ALA A 344 -14.15 16.58 5.28
C ALA A 344 -13.04 17.01 6.26
N ARG A 345 -13.38 17.89 7.21
CA ARG A 345 -12.46 18.30 8.27
C ARG A 345 -12.07 17.12 9.17
N MET A 346 -13.02 16.29 9.57
CA MET A 346 -12.73 15.08 10.36
C MET A 346 -11.77 14.14 9.63
N VAL A 347 -11.98 13.91 8.33
CA VAL A 347 -11.09 13.09 7.50
C VAL A 347 -9.69 13.68 7.49
N GLN A 348 -9.56 14.99 7.26
CA GLN A 348 -8.27 15.67 7.23
C GLN A 348 -7.54 15.58 8.58
N GLU A 349 -8.20 15.91 9.68
CA GLU A 349 -7.63 15.88 11.03
C GLU A 349 -7.22 14.45 11.44
N THR A 350 -8.08 13.46 11.14
CA THR A 350 -7.80 12.06 11.47
C THR A 350 -6.69 11.48 10.60
N ASN A 351 -6.63 11.83 9.31
CA ASN A 351 -5.53 11.46 8.44
C ASN A 351 -4.20 12.02 8.93
N ALA A 352 -4.16 13.29 9.34
CA ALA A 352 -2.96 13.91 9.90
C ALA A 352 -2.50 13.19 11.17
N MET A 353 -3.45 12.80 12.03
CA MET A 353 -3.18 12.05 13.26
C MET A 353 -2.68 10.63 12.99
N LEU A 354 -3.27 9.93 12.00
CA LEU A 354 -2.93 8.56 11.65
C LEU A 354 -1.71 8.44 10.75
N ALA A 355 -1.28 9.51 10.07
CA ALA A 355 -0.20 9.47 9.10
C ALA A 355 1.08 8.76 9.59
N PRO A 356 1.59 9.01 10.83
CA PRO A 356 2.76 8.31 11.34
C PRO A 356 2.53 6.80 11.50
N SER A 357 1.36 6.39 12.00
CA SER A 357 1.01 4.98 12.21
C SER A 357 0.73 4.28 10.88
N VAL A 358 0.02 4.92 9.95
CA VAL A 358 -0.28 4.39 8.60
C VAL A 358 1.00 4.14 7.81
N ALA A 359 1.97 5.07 7.86
CA ALA A 359 3.27 4.87 7.22
C ALA A 359 4.01 3.65 7.80
N GLN A 360 3.95 3.47 9.11
CA GLN A 360 4.54 2.31 9.78
C GLN A 360 3.81 1.01 9.42
N LEU A 361 2.48 0.99 9.44
CA LEU A 361 1.67 -0.18 9.10
C LEU A 361 1.90 -0.64 7.65
N ARG A 362 2.03 0.30 6.70
CA ARG A 362 2.43 -0.03 5.32
C ARG A 362 3.83 -0.63 5.27
N THR A 363 4.78 -0.02 5.97
CA THR A 363 6.15 -0.55 6.08
C THR A 363 6.15 -1.93 6.70
N LEU A 364 5.29 -2.23 7.67
CA LEU A 364 5.19 -3.55 8.30
C LEU A 364 4.65 -4.62 7.36
N GLY A 365 3.68 -4.26 6.50
CA GLY A 365 3.12 -5.16 5.50
C GLY A 365 4.13 -5.57 4.42
N GLU A 366 5.04 -4.66 4.05
CA GLU A 366 6.03 -4.89 2.99
C GLU A 366 7.41 -5.33 3.52
N HIS A 367 7.81 -4.79 4.67
CA HIS A 367 9.14 -4.88 5.27
C HIS A 367 9.05 -5.04 6.79
N PRO A 368 8.54 -6.18 7.31
CA PRO A 368 8.38 -6.41 8.74
C PRO A 368 9.69 -6.38 9.54
N GLU A 369 10.84 -6.55 8.89
CA GLU A 369 12.18 -6.38 9.46
C GLU A 369 12.52 -4.94 9.83
N ARG A 370 11.82 -3.96 9.25
CA ARG A 370 12.01 -2.52 9.52
C ARG A 370 11.13 -2.00 10.67
N ALA A 371 10.35 -2.88 11.29
CA ALA A 371 9.61 -2.56 12.51
C ALA A 371 10.55 -2.00 13.58
N ILE A 372 10.10 -1.02 14.37
CA ILE A 372 10.91 -0.47 15.46
C ILE A 372 11.15 -1.57 16.49
N ASN A 373 12.41 -1.93 16.71
CA ASN A 373 12.80 -3.01 17.60
C ASN A 373 14.21 -2.79 18.15
N TRP A 374 14.43 -3.13 19.42
CA TRP A 374 15.75 -3.28 20.00
C TRP A 374 15.94 -4.77 20.37
N GLY A 375 16.65 -5.51 19.52
CA GLY A 375 16.88 -6.93 19.73
C GLY A 375 17.18 -7.69 18.45
N ASP A 376 17.25 -9.00 18.56
CA ASP A 376 17.53 -9.88 17.42
C ASP A 376 16.24 -10.56 17.00
N THR A 377 15.97 -10.57 15.70
CA THR A 377 14.76 -11.14 15.11
C THR A 377 15.12 -12.34 14.24
N GLU A 378 14.71 -13.54 14.65
CA GLU A 378 14.87 -14.73 13.82
C GLU A 378 14.03 -14.61 12.53
N VAL A 379 14.65 -14.87 11.38
CA VAL A 379 14.00 -14.77 10.06
C VAL A 379 14.18 -16.08 9.30
N ARG A 380 13.18 -16.96 9.38
CA ARG A 380 13.29 -18.33 8.86
C ARG A 380 12.90 -18.41 7.39
N GLY A 381 13.70 -19.12 6.60
CA GLY A 381 13.40 -19.37 5.18
C GLY A 381 13.44 -18.13 4.29
N MET A 382 14.07 -17.06 4.78
CA MET A 382 14.23 -15.80 4.06
C MET A 382 15.66 -15.64 3.56
N GLN A 383 15.85 -14.74 2.61
CA GLN A 383 17.14 -14.25 2.17
C GLN A 383 17.20 -12.74 2.37
N GLY A 384 18.38 -12.21 2.64
CA GLY A 384 18.59 -10.77 2.62
C GLY A 384 18.75 -10.30 1.19
N ARG A 385 18.07 -9.22 0.82
CA ARG A 385 18.24 -8.49 -0.45
C ARG A 385 19.20 -7.35 -0.24
N PHE A 386 20.10 -7.17 -1.19
CA PHE A 386 21.14 -6.15 -1.13
C PHE A 386 21.27 -5.43 -2.47
N ASP A 387 21.54 -4.13 -2.42
CA ASP A 387 21.90 -3.38 -3.61
C ASP A 387 23.32 -3.73 -4.12
N ALA A 388 23.72 -3.15 -5.24
CA ALA A 388 25.06 -3.34 -5.80
C ALA A 388 26.19 -2.90 -4.86
N ALA A 389 25.94 -1.98 -3.92
CA ALA A 389 26.90 -1.49 -2.93
C ALA A 389 26.92 -2.33 -1.64
N GLY A 390 26.08 -3.37 -1.57
CA GLY A 390 25.94 -4.27 -0.44
C GLY A 390 25.04 -3.75 0.69
N ASN A 391 24.29 -2.67 0.48
CA ASN A 391 23.35 -2.15 1.49
C ASN A 391 22.12 -3.04 1.58
N PHE A 392 21.71 -3.34 2.80
CA PHE A 392 20.53 -4.15 3.06
C PHE A 392 19.25 -3.43 2.63
N LEU A 393 18.54 -4.02 1.67
CA LEU A 393 17.27 -3.52 1.12
C LEU A 393 16.05 -4.15 1.79
N GLY A 394 16.22 -5.26 2.52
CA GLY A 394 15.14 -5.97 3.20
C GLY A 394 15.18 -7.48 2.98
N LEU A 395 14.14 -8.18 3.39
CA LEU A 395 14.03 -9.64 3.27
C LEU A 395 13.23 -10.05 2.03
N ILE A 396 13.58 -11.20 1.45
CA ILE A 396 12.85 -11.85 0.35
C ILE A 396 12.65 -13.34 0.67
N LYS A 397 11.67 -14.00 0.07
CA LYS A 397 11.56 -15.45 0.24
C LYS A 397 12.67 -16.14 -0.55
N LYS A 398 13.11 -17.28 -0.04
CA LYS A 398 14.02 -18.14 -0.78
C LYS A 398 13.46 -18.41 -2.18
N ASP A 399 14.29 -18.22 -3.19
CA ASP A 399 13.99 -18.41 -4.62
C ASP A 399 13.20 -17.28 -5.31
N ASP A 400 12.81 -16.22 -4.59
CA ASP A 400 12.24 -15.02 -5.22
C ASP A 400 13.30 -14.30 -6.08
N LYS A 401 12.88 -13.74 -7.22
CA LYS A 401 13.78 -12.98 -8.10
C LYS A 401 14.12 -11.62 -7.48
N VAL A 402 15.41 -11.28 -7.50
CA VAL A 402 15.89 -9.94 -7.17
C VAL A 402 15.85 -9.02 -8.40
N GLY A 403 15.82 -7.71 -8.17
CA GLY A 403 15.88 -6.70 -9.22
C GLY A 403 17.23 -6.67 -9.95
N SER A 404 17.27 -5.97 -11.09
CA SER A 404 18.53 -5.77 -11.81
C SER A 404 19.52 -4.99 -10.95
N GLY A 405 20.76 -5.48 -10.82
CA GLY A 405 21.80 -4.87 -9.98
C GLY A 405 21.68 -5.19 -8.48
N GLU A 406 20.70 -5.97 -8.07
CA GLU A 406 20.55 -6.48 -6.71
C GLU A 406 21.11 -7.90 -6.60
N HIS A 407 21.45 -8.32 -5.39
CA HIS A 407 21.78 -9.71 -5.08
C HIS A 407 21.11 -10.15 -3.78
N SER A 408 21.01 -11.46 -3.58
CA SER A 408 20.46 -12.07 -2.37
C SER A 408 21.50 -12.93 -1.66
N ALA A 409 21.46 -12.97 -0.33
CA ALA A 409 22.30 -13.85 0.48
C ALA A 409 21.48 -14.54 1.57
N ALA A 410 21.95 -15.72 2.01
CA ALA A 410 21.31 -16.45 3.11
C ALA A 410 21.46 -15.66 4.42
N VAL A 411 20.36 -15.46 5.12
CA VAL A 411 20.29 -14.77 6.41
C VAL A 411 19.27 -15.52 7.26
N ASN A 412 19.50 -15.58 8.57
CA ASN A 412 18.57 -16.23 9.50
C ASN A 412 18.29 -15.38 10.74
N LEU A 413 18.91 -14.20 10.81
CA LEU A 413 18.74 -13.24 11.88
C LEU A 413 18.75 -11.82 11.31
N VAL A 414 17.94 -10.94 11.90
CA VAL A 414 18.01 -9.49 11.70
C VAL A 414 18.24 -8.84 13.05
N GLU A 415 19.37 -8.14 13.17
CA GLU A 415 19.65 -7.28 14.30
C GLU A 415 19.01 -5.92 14.08
N SER A 416 18.23 -5.46 15.06
CA SER A 416 17.72 -4.09 15.08
C SER A 416 18.14 -3.41 16.37
N ARG A 417 18.69 -2.21 16.24
CA ARG A 417 19.06 -1.34 17.37
C ARG A 417 18.52 0.05 17.07
N TYR A 418 17.82 0.64 18.00
CA TYR A 418 17.41 2.04 17.86
C TYR A 418 17.83 2.89 19.06
N SER A 419 17.97 4.17 18.81
CA SER A 419 18.09 5.22 19.81
C SER A 419 17.06 6.32 19.52
N THR A 420 16.77 7.12 20.55
CA THR A 420 15.90 8.28 20.45
C THR A 420 16.65 9.51 20.92
N GLU A 421 16.46 10.62 20.23
CA GLU A 421 16.92 11.96 20.58
C GLU A 421 15.70 12.88 20.67
N GLU A 422 15.62 13.72 21.70
CA GLU A 422 14.62 14.78 21.76
C GLU A 422 15.22 16.07 21.21
N LYS A 423 14.59 16.63 20.17
CA LYS A 423 15.03 17.85 19.51
C LYS A 423 13.83 18.64 19.00
N ASP A 424 13.81 19.94 19.31
CA ASP A 424 12.74 20.87 18.87
C ASP A 424 11.32 20.40 19.25
N GLY A 425 11.17 19.79 20.44
CA GLY A 425 9.90 19.24 20.91
C GLY A 425 9.43 17.98 20.18
N LYS A 426 10.29 17.38 19.35
CA LYS A 426 10.05 16.14 18.62
C LYS A 426 10.98 15.04 19.10
N ILE A 427 10.57 13.81 18.84
CA ILE A 427 11.33 12.59 19.12
C ILE A 427 11.88 12.08 17.79
N ILE A 428 13.20 12.15 17.65
CA ILE A 428 13.92 11.62 16.49
C ILE A 428 14.41 10.23 16.85
N LEU A 429 13.91 9.22 16.15
CA LEU A 429 14.32 7.83 16.30
C LEU A 429 15.32 7.48 15.20
N HIS A 430 16.50 7.03 15.60
CA HIS A 430 17.52 6.47 14.72
C HIS A 430 17.54 4.96 14.91
N GLN A 431 17.24 4.21 13.86
CA GLN A 431 17.24 2.75 13.87
C GLN A 431 18.27 2.23 12.87
N LYS A 432 19.10 1.31 13.33
CA LYS A 432 20.03 0.55 12.51
C LYS A 432 19.52 -0.87 12.38
N VAL A 433 19.35 -1.35 11.16
CA VAL A 433 18.91 -2.73 10.86
C VAL A 433 20.00 -3.44 10.07
N GLN A 434 20.45 -4.59 10.57
CA GLN A 434 21.54 -5.38 10.01
C GLN A 434 21.10 -6.82 9.81
N ALA A 435 21.25 -7.33 8.59
CA ALA A 435 21.06 -8.74 8.32
C ALA A 435 22.26 -9.55 8.83
N GLN A 436 21.98 -10.71 9.41
CA GLN A 436 22.98 -11.58 10.02
C GLN A 436 22.77 -13.04 9.64
N SER A 437 23.88 -13.77 9.62
CA SER A 437 23.92 -15.22 9.48
C SER A 437 24.51 -15.80 10.76
N VAL A 438 23.77 -16.70 11.39
CA VAL A 438 24.21 -17.45 12.56
C VAL A 438 24.36 -18.90 12.16
N PRO A 439 25.56 -19.50 12.28
CA PRO A 439 25.73 -20.93 12.03
C PRO A 439 25.02 -21.73 13.12
N TRP A 440 24.70 -23.00 12.83
CA TRP A 440 23.97 -23.87 13.77
C TRP A 440 24.68 -24.05 15.13
N TRP A 441 26.00 -23.86 15.18
CA TRP A 441 26.81 -23.94 16.40
C TRP A 441 26.94 -22.60 17.15
N GLY A 442 26.39 -21.51 16.59
CA GLY A 442 26.44 -20.20 17.22
C GLY A 442 25.76 -20.20 18.59
N TYR A 443 26.32 -19.51 19.58
CA TYR A 443 25.72 -19.53 20.92
C TYR A 443 24.85 -18.29 21.14
N GLN A 444 23.54 -18.49 21.34
CA GLN A 444 22.57 -17.44 21.70
C GLN A 444 22.59 -16.20 20.81
N ASN A 445 22.90 -16.35 19.52
CA ASN A 445 23.07 -15.21 18.60
C ASN A 445 24.07 -14.16 19.15
N LEU A 446 25.11 -14.62 19.85
CA LEU A 446 26.23 -13.79 20.32
C LEU A 446 27.56 -14.24 19.72
N ILE A 447 27.78 -15.55 19.68
CA ILE A 447 29.03 -16.16 19.22
C ILE A 447 28.82 -16.74 17.83
N GLY A 448 29.77 -16.48 16.93
CA GLY A 448 29.75 -16.97 15.56
C GLY A 448 28.77 -16.24 14.64
N VAL A 449 28.23 -15.09 15.08
CA VAL A 449 27.30 -14.28 14.27
C VAL A 449 28.09 -13.47 13.24
N GLU A 450 27.71 -13.59 11.98
CA GLU A 450 28.31 -12.85 10.87
C GLU A 450 27.33 -11.81 10.34
N ASN A 451 27.79 -10.57 10.16
CA ASN A 451 27.02 -9.54 9.46
C ASN A 451 27.03 -9.84 7.96
N VAL A 452 25.85 -9.86 7.35
CA VAL A 452 25.67 -10.06 5.92
C VAL A 452 25.33 -8.72 5.29
N GLY A 453 26.24 -8.20 4.46
CA GLY A 453 26.11 -6.86 3.86
C GLY A 453 26.23 -5.71 4.87
N LYS A 454 25.92 -4.50 4.39
CA LYS A 454 25.93 -3.27 5.18
C LYS A 454 24.55 -3.02 5.82
N PRO A 455 24.52 -2.39 6.99
CA PRO A 455 23.28 -2.05 7.67
C PRO A 455 22.52 -0.95 6.92
N ILE A 456 21.23 -0.86 7.17
CA ILE A 456 20.41 0.29 6.79
C ILE A 456 20.15 1.16 8.02
N ASP A 457 20.34 2.46 7.87
CA ASP A 457 20.00 3.46 8.87
C ASP A 457 18.67 4.13 8.50
N ILE A 458 17.72 4.05 9.42
CA ILE A 458 16.36 4.56 9.27
C ILE A 458 16.15 5.63 10.32
N THR A 459 15.88 6.86 9.89
CA THR A 459 15.52 7.96 10.79
C THR A 459 14.03 8.27 10.66
N ARG A 460 13.34 8.37 11.79
CA ARG A 460 11.92 8.74 11.86
C ARG A 460 11.75 9.86 12.88
N THR A 461 10.81 10.76 12.63
CA THR A 461 10.50 11.87 13.53
C THR A 461 9.04 11.77 13.96
N PHE A 462 8.82 11.86 15.27
CA PHE A 462 7.50 11.74 15.89
C PHE A 462 7.23 12.93 16.80
N ASN A 463 5.95 13.28 16.98
CA ASN A 463 5.54 14.07 18.13
C ASN A 463 5.45 13.15 19.37
N PRO A 464 5.66 13.67 20.59
CA PRO A 464 5.62 12.86 21.82
C PRO A 464 4.31 12.07 22.04
N GLY A 465 3.18 12.58 21.52
CA GLY A 465 1.87 11.94 21.61
C GLY A 465 1.60 10.87 20.54
N ASP A 466 2.46 10.73 19.53
CA ASP A 466 2.19 9.84 18.39
C ASP A 466 2.16 8.37 18.84
N SER A 467 1.26 7.61 18.23
CA SER A 467 1.21 6.15 18.38
C SER A 467 2.19 5.48 17.43
N VAL A 468 3.15 4.75 17.99
CA VAL A 468 4.26 4.10 17.31
C VAL A 468 4.11 2.60 17.43
N VAL A 469 4.17 1.90 16.30
CA VAL A 469 4.13 0.44 16.25
C VAL A 469 5.54 -0.10 16.45
N VAL A 470 5.70 -0.93 17.48
CA VAL A 470 6.98 -1.56 17.84
C VAL A 470 6.86 -3.07 17.78
N ARG A 471 7.99 -3.74 17.58
CA ARG A 471 8.08 -5.19 17.66
C ARG A 471 8.37 -5.62 19.10
N SER A 472 7.61 -6.60 19.55
CA SER A 472 7.76 -7.36 20.79
C SER A 472 8.12 -8.82 20.50
N GLU A 473 8.40 -9.60 21.54
CA GLU A 473 8.69 -11.04 21.40
C GLU A 473 7.51 -11.84 20.82
N SER A 474 6.26 -11.41 21.10
CA SER A 474 5.04 -12.09 20.66
C SER A 474 4.42 -11.52 19.37
N GLY A 475 5.08 -10.56 18.72
CA GLY A 475 4.57 -9.89 17.51
C GLY A 475 4.64 -8.38 17.64
N PHE A 476 3.61 -7.65 17.24
CA PHE A 476 3.59 -6.18 17.27
C PHE A 476 2.72 -5.62 18.40
N GLU A 477 3.11 -4.47 18.94
CA GLU A 477 2.35 -3.69 19.91
C GLU A 477 2.47 -2.19 19.60
N VAL A 478 1.60 -1.38 20.21
CA VAL A 478 1.64 0.08 20.07
C VAL A 478 2.21 0.71 21.34
N LYS A 479 3.08 1.71 21.18
CA LYS A 479 3.64 2.56 22.24
C LYS A 479 3.44 4.03 21.89
N ARG A 480 3.47 4.89 22.90
CA ARG A 480 3.62 6.33 22.66
C ARG A 480 5.06 6.64 22.31
N ALA A 481 5.28 7.66 21.50
CA ALA A 481 6.62 8.03 21.06
C ALA A 481 7.54 8.41 22.24
N ASP A 482 7.02 9.08 23.27
CA ASP A 482 7.75 9.44 24.51
C ASP A 482 8.16 8.21 25.34
N ASP A 483 7.44 7.10 25.21
CA ASP A 483 7.78 5.83 25.86
C ASP A 483 8.86 5.03 25.13
N LEU A 484 9.32 5.44 23.94
CA LEU A 484 10.29 4.66 23.17
C LEU A 484 11.64 4.49 23.90
N SER A 485 12.11 5.51 24.62
CA SER A 485 13.37 5.41 25.37
C SER A 485 13.27 4.42 26.53
N SER A 486 12.15 4.44 27.28
CA SER A 486 11.91 3.52 28.38
C SER A 486 11.71 2.09 27.87
N TYR A 487 10.98 1.94 26.76
CA TYR A 487 10.78 0.68 26.08
C TYR A 487 12.10 0.07 25.57
N ARG A 488 12.97 0.88 24.96
CA ARG A 488 14.32 0.46 24.57
C ARG A 488 15.10 -0.10 25.74
N ASN A 489 15.15 0.62 26.86
CA ASN A 489 15.93 0.20 28.03
C ASN A 489 15.39 -1.13 28.60
N TRP A 490 14.07 -1.31 28.58
CA TRP A 490 13.45 -2.58 28.96
C TRP A 490 13.81 -3.72 27.98
N GLN A 491 13.76 -3.48 26.68
CA GLN A 491 14.17 -4.46 25.67
C GLN A 491 15.66 -4.82 25.79
N MET A 492 16.53 -3.84 26.04
CA MET A 492 17.95 -4.04 26.33
C MET A 492 18.15 -4.93 27.55
N GLY A 493 17.45 -4.62 28.65
CA GLY A 493 17.50 -5.40 29.88
C GLY A 493 17.06 -6.85 29.66
N LYS A 494 15.96 -7.06 28.92
CA LYS A 494 15.50 -8.40 28.55
C LYS A 494 16.47 -9.14 27.65
N HIS A 495 17.00 -8.46 26.64
CA HIS A 495 17.91 -9.05 25.68
C HIS A 495 19.21 -9.55 26.33
N TYR A 496 19.89 -8.67 27.06
CA TYR A 496 21.14 -9.03 27.73
C TYR A 496 20.89 -9.88 28.97
N GLY A 497 19.87 -9.54 29.77
CA GLY A 497 19.51 -10.32 30.96
C GLY A 497 19.11 -11.75 30.59
N GLY A 498 18.30 -11.93 29.55
CA GLY A 498 17.93 -13.24 29.02
C GLY A 498 19.14 -14.03 28.53
N LYS A 499 20.04 -13.39 27.76
CA LYS A 499 21.25 -14.06 27.26
C LYS A 499 22.21 -14.48 28.38
N VAL A 500 22.53 -13.57 29.30
CA VAL A 500 23.42 -13.84 30.45
C VAL A 500 22.83 -14.92 31.36
N LEU A 501 21.53 -14.85 31.66
CA LEU A 501 20.87 -15.84 32.50
C LEU A 501 20.90 -17.23 31.84
N MET A 502 20.51 -17.32 30.57
CA MET A 502 20.55 -18.60 29.85
C MET A 502 21.99 -19.12 29.75
N GLY A 503 22.97 -18.24 29.60
CA GLY A 503 24.41 -18.51 29.74
C GLY A 503 24.76 -19.21 31.04
N ALA A 504 24.37 -18.62 32.16
CA ALA A 504 24.64 -19.14 33.50
C ALA A 504 23.90 -20.45 33.78
N LEU A 505 22.64 -20.58 33.33
CA LEU A 505 21.86 -21.81 33.49
C LEU A 505 22.48 -22.97 32.69
N ASP A 506 22.94 -22.73 31.45
CA ASP A 506 23.57 -23.76 30.62
C ASP A 506 24.90 -24.23 31.20
N ALA A 507 25.76 -23.29 31.60
CA ALA A 507 27.01 -23.60 32.29
C ALA A 507 26.74 -24.33 33.62
N GLY A 508 25.75 -23.87 34.39
CA GLY A 508 25.33 -24.48 35.65
C GLY A 508 24.83 -25.91 35.47
N MET A 509 24.00 -26.19 34.45
CA MET A 509 23.52 -27.54 34.16
C MET A 509 24.61 -28.46 33.63
N LEU A 510 25.50 -27.94 32.78
CA LEU A 510 26.64 -28.72 32.27
C LEU A 510 27.58 -29.12 33.41
N VAL A 511 27.96 -28.17 34.26
CA VAL A 511 28.90 -28.44 35.36
C VAL A 511 28.23 -29.24 36.48
N SER A 512 27.00 -28.89 36.90
CA SER A 512 26.30 -29.70 37.92
C SER A 512 26.01 -31.12 37.42
N GLY A 513 25.65 -31.29 36.15
CA GLY A 513 25.42 -32.61 35.55
C GLY A 513 26.68 -33.47 35.52
N THR A 514 27.82 -32.90 35.12
CA THR A 514 29.12 -33.61 35.14
C THR A 514 29.58 -33.94 36.56
N ILE A 515 29.34 -33.05 37.53
CA ILE A 515 29.60 -33.29 38.96
C ILE A 515 28.72 -34.42 39.50
N GLU A 516 27.41 -34.42 39.21
CA GLU A 516 26.45 -35.45 39.65
C GLU A 516 26.82 -36.84 39.10
N VAL A 517 27.20 -36.92 37.82
CA VAL A 517 27.71 -38.17 37.21
C VAL A 517 29.01 -38.62 37.90
N GLY A 518 29.98 -37.72 38.07
CA GLY A 518 31.27 -38.04 38.70
C GLY A 518 31.15 -38.42 40.18
N ALA A 519 30.20 -37.84 40.90
CA ALA A 519 29.88 -38.17 42.28
C ALA A 519 29.21 -39.56 42.38
N ALA A 520 28.25 -39.86 41.50
CA ALA A 520 27.63 -41.18 41.43
C ALA A 520 28.64 -42.30 41.13
N PHE A 521 29.59 -42.06 40.22
CA PHE A 521 30.68 -43.00 39.93
C PHE A 521 31.64 -43.17 41.13
N ARG A 522 32.00 -42.09 41.82
CA ARG A 522 32.83 -42.16 43.03
C ARG A 522 32.13 -42.88 44.17
N ALA A 523 30.84 -42.62 44.38
CA ALA A 523 30.02 -43.30 45.38
C ALA A 523 29.87 -44.80 45.06
N ALA A 524 29.69 -45.17 43.78
CA ALA A 524 29.68 -46.58 43.35
C ALA A 524 31.03 -47.28 43.61
N ARG A 525 32.15 -46.59 43.33
CA ARG A 525 33.51 -47.10 43.60
C ARG A 525 33.78 -47.25 45.11
N MET A 526 33.33 -46.29 45.93
CA MET A 526 33.47 -46.35 47.40
C MET A 526 32.56 -47.41 48.03
N ALA A 527 31.42 -47.73 47.41
CA ALA A 527 30.54 -48.83 47.82
C ALA A 527 31.06 -50.22 47.39
N GLY A 528 32.27 -50.34 46.82
CA GLY A 528 32.86 -51.61 46.39
C GLY A 528 32.21 -52.21 45.14
N VAL A 529 31.40 -51.44 44.43
CA VAL A 529 30.63 -51.89 43.27
C VAL A 529 31.47 -51.65 42.01
N GLY A 530 32.23 -52.67 41.59
CA GLY A 530 33.01 -52.65 40.34
C GLY A 530 32.09 -52.74 39.12
N LEU A 531 31.39 -51.66 38.79
CA LEU A 531 30.51 -51.60 37.62
C LEU A 531 31.10 -50.67 36.55
N SER A 532 31.10 -51.16 35.32
CA SER A 532 31.29 -50.34 34.13
C SER A 532 30.10 -49.38 33.97
N GLY A 533 30.28 -48.23 33.32
CA GLY A 533 29.21 -47.22 33.16
C GLY A 533 27.92 -47.76 32.50
N ALA A 534 28.01 -48.87 31.76
CA ALA A 534 26.86 -49.54 31.15
C ALA A 534 26.05 -50.37 32.16
N ASP A 535 26.68 -50.98 33.17
CA ASP A 535 25.99 -51.81 34.17
C ASP A 535 25.16 -50.97 35.16
N LEU A 536 25.60 -49.75 35.46
CA LEU A 536 24.95 -48.83 36.41
C LEU A 536 23.61 -48.28 35.89
N LEU A 537 23.45 -48.22 34.56
CA LEU A 537 22.22 -47.79 33.89
C LEU A 537 21.25 -48.95 33.60
N THR A 538 21.73 -50.21 33.57
CA THR A 538 20.96 -51.36 33.08
C THR A 538 20.58 -52.38 34.16
N ARG A 539 21.35 -52.53 35.25
CA ARG A 539 21.06 -53.49 36.33
C ARG A 539 20.48 -52.79 37.56
N GLY A 540 19.18 -52.50 37.51
CA GLY A 540 18.43 -52.03 38.67
C GLY A 540 18.17 -53.16 39.66
N GLY A 541 19.06 -53.38 40.65
CA GLY A 541 18.77 -54.40 41.67
C GLY A 541 19.82 -54.74 42.73
N VAL A 542 21.04 -54.20 42.70
CA VAL A 542 22.06 -54.57 43.70
C VAL A 542 22.03 -53.60 44.89
N LYS A 543 21.85 -54.13 46.10
CA LYS A 543 22.06 -53.41 47.36
C LYS A 543 23.51 -53.60 47.77
N ALA A 544 24.28 -52.51 47.90
CA ALA A 544 25.62 -52.55 48.45
C ALA A 544 25.61 -51.81 49.79
N LEU A 545 26.13 -52.47 50.82
CA LEU A 545 26.38 -51.88 52.14
C LEU A 545 27.74 -51.18 52.10
N THR A 546 27.78 -49.90 52.46
CA THR A 546 29.06 -49.23 52.72
C THR A 546 29.68 -49.77 54.01
N SER A 547 30.98 -49.58 54.21
CA SER A 547 31.69 -49.94 55.46
C SER A 547 31.15 -49.23 56.71
N GLU A 548 30.25 -48.25 56.55
CA GLU A 548 29.58 -47.50 57.61
C GLU A 548 28.11 -47.91 57.82
N GLY A 549 27.62 -48.95 57.13
CA GLY A 549 26.25 -49.46 57.31
C GLY A 549 25.15 -48.67 56.60
N VAL A 550 25.49 -47.74 55.70
CA VAL A 550 24.52 -46.96 54.93
C VAL A 550 24.11 -47.74 53.68
N GLU A 551 22.83 -48.15 53.57
CA GLU A 551 22.29 -48.75 52.35
C GLU A 551 22.23 -47.70 51.23
N VAL A 552 23.16 -47.78 50.26
CA VAL A 552 23.06 -47.00 49.03
C VAL A 552 22.39 -47.88 47.98
N SER A 553 21.12 -47.62 47.69
CA SER A 553 20.39 -48.35 46.65
C SER A 553 20.99 -48.01 45.27
N SER A 554 21.32 -49.03 44.47
CA SER A 554 21.69 -48.87 43.05
C SER A 554 20.67 -48.05 42.25
N ARG A 555 19.39 -48.06 42.64
CA ARG A 555 18.34 -47.21 42.03
C ARG A 555 18.56 -45.72 42.31
N MET A 556 19.06 -45.35 43.49
CA MET A 556 19.36 -43.96 43.81
C MET A 556 20.60 -43.46 43.05
N LEU A 557 21.64 -44.30 42.93
CA LEU A 557 22.84 -43.97 42.14
C LEU A 557 22.54 -43.89 40.64
N ALA A 558 21.77 -44.83 40.10
CA ALA A 558 21.32 -44.82 38.71
C ALA A 558 20.42 -43.61 38.42
N GLY A 559 19.53 -43.26 39.35
CA GLY A 559 18.70 -42.06 39.27
C GLY A 559 19.51 -40.77 39.28
N GLN A 560 20.56 -40.67 40.12
CA GLN A 560 21.46 -39.52 40.16
C GLN A 560 22.34 -39.41 38.91
N ALA A 561 22.92 -40.53 38.44
CA ALA A 561 23.69 -40.56 37.21
C ALA A 561 22.83 -40.21 35.98
N GLY A 562 21.61 -40.75 35.89
CA GLY A 562 20.65 -40.41 34.84
C GLY A 562 20.22 -38.95 34.87
N LYS A 563 19.98 -38.39 36.06
CA LYS A 563 19.66 -36.96 36.23
C LYS A 563 20.84 -36.07 35.82
N GLY A 564 22.06 -36.40 36.25
CA GLY A 564 23.27 -35.67 35.91
C GLY A 564 23.57 -35.70 34.40
N LEU A 565 23.40 -36.86 33.76
CA LEU A 565 23.52 -37.01 32.31
C LEU A 565 22.48 -36.16 31.58
N MET A 566 21.21 -36.21 32.01
CA MET A 566 20.14 -35.38 31.43
C MET A 566 20.45 -33.88 31.56
N ARG A 567 20.88 -33.41 32.73
CA ARG A 567 21.28 -31.99 32.95
C ARG A 567 22.46 -31.59 32.08
N SER A 568 23.48 -32.44 32.00
CA SER A 568 24.63 -32.19 31.12
C SER A 568 24.22 -32.12 29.66
N THR A 569 23.33 -33.00 29.20
CA THR A 569 22.78 -32.98 27.83
C THR A 569 21.96 -31.72 27.60
N VAL A 570 21.06 -31.35 28.51
CA VAL A 570 20.26 -30.13 28.40
C VAL A 570 21.15 -28.88 28.34
N GLY A 571 22.15 -28.77 29.21
CA GLY A 571 23.13 -27.68 29.18
C GLY A 571 23.93 -27.64 27.87
N ALA A 572 24.41 -28.79 27.37
CA ALA A 572 25.10 -28.89 26.10
C ALA A 572 24.21 -28.51 24.89
N THR A 573 22.93 -28.85 24.93
CA THR A 573 21.96 -28.43 23.90
C THR A 573 21.68 -26.93 23.91
N GLY A 574 22.16 -26.18 24.91
CA GLY A 574 22.19 -24.72 24.89
C GLY A 574 22.92 -24.13 23.68
N LEU A 575 23.90 -24.85 23.12
CA LEU A 575 24.57 -24.50 21.87
C LEU A 575 23.62 -24.43 20.67
N LEU A 576 22.48 -25.14 20.72
CA LEU A 576 21.47 -25.14 19.67
C LEU A 576 20.40 -24.06 19.88
N ASN A 577 20.57 -23.19 20.88
CA ASN A 577 19.65 -22.10 21.18
C ASN A 577 20.01 -20.83 20.41
N ASN A 578 20.02 -20.93 19.08
CA ASN A 578 20.38 -19.87 18.17
C ASN A 578 19.55 -19.95 16.88
N ALA A 579 19.59 -18.88 16.09
CA ALA A 579 18.82 -18.78 14.85
C ALA A 579 19.15 -19.91 13.85
N GLY A 580 20.44 -20.20 13.64
CA GLY A 580 20.91 -21.24 12.72
C GLY A 580 20.44 -22.65 13.06
N ALA A 581 20.50 -23.04 14.34
CA ALA A 581 20.00 -24.35 14.76
C ALA A 581 18.47 -24.46 14.60
N ARG A 582 17.75 -23.35 14.86
CA ARG A 582 16.29 -23.26 14.76
C ARG A 582 15.75 -23.18 13.33
N GLU A 583 16.61 -23.06 12.32
CA GLU A 583 16.21 -23.25 10.93
C GLU A 583 15.78 -24.69 10.64
N SER A 584 16.32 -25.66 11.39
CA SER A 584 15.96 -27.07 11.28
C SER A 584 14.80 -27.45 12.22
N SER A 585 13.94 -28.37 11.78
CA SER A 585 12.88 -28.96 12.63
C SER A 585 13.46 -29.68 13.85
N PHE A 586 14.63 -30.30 13.69
CA PHE A 586 15.37 -30.93 14.78
C PHE A 586 15.78 -29.92 15.86
N GLY A 587 16.45 -28.82 15.49
CA GLY A 587 16.86 -27.79 16.46
C GLY A 587 15.68 -27.10 17.15
N GLN A 588 14.54 -26.96 16.47
CA GLN A 588 13.28 -26.50 17.09
C GLN A 588 12.77 -27.49 18.14
N SER A 589 12.79 -28.78 17.82
CA SER A 589 12.33 -29.85 18.71
C SER A 589 13.21 -29.93 19.97
N VAL A 590 14.53 -29.83 19.79
CA VAL A 590 15.49 -29.79 20.91
C VAL A 590 15.29 -28.56 21.79
N ASN A 591 15.13 -27.36 21.22
CA ASN A 591 14.86 -26.16 22.01
C ASN A 591 13.52 -26.24 22.76
N THR A 592 12.48 -26.80 22.14
CA THR A 592 11.18 -27.01 22.79
C THR A 592 11.30 -27.97 23.97
N ALA A 593 11.95 -29.12 23.77
CA ALA A 593 12.20 -30.08 24.83
C ALA A 593 13.01 -29.47 25.98
N ARG A 594 14.01 -28.64 25.67
CA ARG A 594 14.81 -27.89 26.64
C ARG A 594 13.98 -26.87 27.43
N SER A 595 13.12 -26.09 26.78
CA SER A 595 12.20 -25.17 27.45
C SER A 595 11.24 -25.89 28.40
N VAL A 596 10.67 -27.03 27.96
CA VAL A 596 9.80 -27.87 28.82
C VAL A 596 10.59 -28.42 30.01
N TYR A 597 11.84 -28.85 29.80
CA TYR A 597 12.70 -29.32 30.88
C TYR A 597 12.97 -28.23 31.93
N PHE A 598 13.36 -27.02 31.51
CA PHE A 598 13.57 -25.91 32.45
C PHE A 598 12.30 -25.56 33.21
N LEU A 599 11.15 -25.54 32.54
CA LEU A 599 9.86 -25.28 33.18
C LEU A 599 9.52 -26.37 34.22
N ALA A 600 9.77 -27.64 33.87
CA ALA A 600 9.53 -28.77 34.76
C ALA A 600 10.49 -28.80 35.96
N ASP A 601 11.79 -28.56 35.76
CA ASP A 601 12.79 -28.51 36.85
C ASP A 601 12.48 -27.34 37.80
N ALA A 602 12.10 -26.17 37.26
CA ALA A 602 11.66 -25.03 38.06
C ALA A 602 10.35 -25.31 38.83
N ALA A 603 9.35 -25.94 38.19
CA ALA A 603 8.09 -26.29 38.84
C ALA A 603 8.28 -27.33 39.95
N VAL A 604 9.13 -28.33 39.74
CA VAL A 604 9.50 -29.33 40.76
C VAL A 604 10.30 -28.69 41.90
N GLY A 605 11.22 -27.77 41.58
CA GLY A 605 11.97 -26.98 42.58
C GLY A 605 11.04 -26.16 43.47
N LEU A 606 10.12 -25.41 42.88
CA LEU A 606 9.12 -24.62 43.59
C LEU A 606 8.15 -25.50 44.40
N GLY A 607 7.67 -26.60 43.82
CA GLY A 607 6.77 -27.54 44.51
C GLY A 607 7.44 -28.21 45.71
N ALA A 608 8.69 -28.64 45.58
CA ALA A 608 9.46 -29.24 46.67
C ALA A 608 9.77 -28.22 47.79
N THR A 609 10.03 -26.97 47.43
CA THR A 609 10.35 -25.90 48.39
C THR A 609 9.08 -25.39 49.10
N GLY A 610 7.99 -25.20 48.35
CA GLY A 610 6.67 -24.85 48.89
C GLY A 610 6.08 -25.94 49.77
N TRP A 611 6.25 -27.22 49.43
CA TRP A 611 5.83 -28.35 50.27
C TRP A 611 6.62 -28.43 51.58
N ARG A 612 7.92 -28.13 51.57
CA ARG A 612 8.75 -28.04 52.79
C ARG A 612 8.37 -26.86 53.68
N ALA A 613 8.11 -25.69 53.08
CA ALA A 613 7.61 -24.52 53.81
C ALA A 613 6.21 -24.77 54.42
N GLY A 614 5.31 -25.42 53.68
CA GLY A 614 4.00 -25.84 54.19
C GLY A 614 4.10 -26.84 55.34
N ARG A 615 5.05 -27.79 55.28
CA ARG A 615 5.33 -28.71 56.40
C ARG A 615 5.94 -28.03 57.61
N SER A 616 6.85 -27.07 57.44
CA SER A 616 7.41 -26.32 58.58
C SER A 616 6.36 -25.44 59.27
N LEU A 617 5.41 -24.88 58.50
CA LEU A 617 4.26 -24.14 59.02
C LEU A 617 3.27 -25.06 59.76
N SER A 618 3.18 -26.35 59.39
CA SER A 618 2.35 -27.35 60.09
C SER A 618 2.96 -27.90 61.40
N GLY A 619 4.04 -27.30 61.91
CA GLY A 619 4.54 -27.56 63.27
C GLY A 619 5.29 -28.87 63.47
N ARG A 620 5.69 -29.57 62.41
CA ARG A 620 6.54 -30.79 62.49
C ARG A 620 7.90 -30.55 61.85
N GLY A 621 8.83 -30.01 62.64
CA GLY A 621 10.28 -30.23 62.54
C GLY A 621 11.05 -29.52 61.42
N GLU A 622 12.08 -28.78 61.85
CA GLU A 622 13.19 -28.14 61.12
C GLU A 622 12.90 -26.88 60.29
N SER A 623 13.69 -25.84 60.56
CA SER A 623 13.63 -24.51 59.96
C SER A 623 13.60 -24.54 58.43
N ALA A 624 12.50 -24.07 57.83
CA ALA A 624 12.29 -24.01 56.36
C ALA A 624 13.28 -23.11 55.58
N LEU A 625 14.20 -22.44 56.27
CA LEU A 625 15.23 -21.59 55.68
C LEU A 625 16.65 -22.14 55.82
N ALA A 626 16.84 -23.32 56.43
CA ALA A 626 18.14 -23.97 56.36
C ALA A 626 18.36 -24.46 54.92
N PRO A 627 19.43 -24.03 54.22
CA PRO A 627 19.78 -24.64 52.95
C PRO A 627 20.10 -26.10 53.24
N ALA A 628 19.15 -26.99 53.02
CA ALA A 628 19.42 -28.42 52.95
C ALA A 628 20.23 -28.68 51.67
N SER A 629 21.47 -28.18 51.62
CA SER A 629 22.52 -28.73 50.80
C SER A 629 23.06 -29.93 51.58
N THR A 630 22.28 -31.01 51.65
CA THR A 630 22.89 -32.32 51.90
C THR A 630 23.95 -32.48 50.81
N ALA A 631 25.22 -32.44 51.20
CA ALA A 631 26.35 -32.59 50.30
C ALA A 631 26.10 -33.80 49.39
N LEU A 632 26.41 -33.67 48.11
CA LEU A 632 26.22 -34.76 47.15
C LEU A 632 27.06 -35.96 47.62
N PRO A 633 26.46 -37.16 47.81
CA PRO A 633 27.22 -38.33 48.23
C PRO A 633 28.39 -38.57 47.27
N GLY A 634 29.62 -38.60 47.79
CA GLY A 634 30.85 -38.75 46.99
C GLY A 634 31.63 -37.46 46.71
N LEU A 635 31.15 -36.28 47.14
CA LEU A 635 31.93 -35.05 47.18
C LEU A 635 32.45 -34.79 48.61
N ALA A 636 33.72 -34.41 48.73
CA ALA A 636 34.27 -33.94 50.00
C ALA A 636 33.64 -32.60 50.38
N PRO A 637 33.03 -32.47 51.58
CA PRO A 637 32.47 -31.22 52.06
C PRO A 637 33.50 -30.08 52.00
N GLY A 638 33.12 -28.93 51.45
CA GLY A 638 34.01 -27.76 51.32
C GLY A 638 35.03 -27.81 50.18
N SER A 639 35.08 -28.89 49.39
CA SER A 639 35.86 -28.92 48.15
C SER A 639 35.34 -27.89 47.14
N GLY A 640 36.19 -27.44 46.20
CA GLY A 640 35.77 -26.52 45.14
C GLY A 640 34.56 -27.03 44.34
N ALA A 641 34.44 -28.35 44.14
CA ALA A 641 33.30 -28.98 43.50
C ALA A 641 32.02 -28.95 44.36
N ASP A 642 32.11 -29.13 45.68
CA ASP A 642 30.98 -28.99 46.62
C ASP A 642 30.52 -27.53 46.72
N LEU A 643 31.46 -26.58 46.86
CA LEU A 643 31.15 -25.15 46.88
C LEU A 643 30.49 -24.69 45.57
N PHE A 644 30.99 -25.13 44.43
CA PHE A 644 30.43 -24.79 43.12
C PHE A 644 29.07 -25.46 42.86
N TYR A 645 28.88 -26.70 43.30
CA TYR A 645 27.57 -27.36 43.27
C TYR A 645 26.54 -26.60 44.11
N ARG A 646 26.91 -26.22 45.35
CA ARG A 646 26.05 -25.43 46.23
C ARG A 646 25.76 -24.04 45.66
N PHE A 647 26.76 -23.38 45.10
CA PHE A 647 26.58 -22.08 44.42
C PHE A 647 25.59 -22.19 43.26
N ASN A 648 25.74 -23.17 42.36
CA ASN A 648 24.78 -23.39 41.28
C ASN A 648 23.40 -23.78 41.78
N HIS A 649 23.31 -24.69 42.75
CA HIS A 649 22.03 -25.09 43.34
C HIS A 649 21.32 -23.88 43.98
N ASN A 650 22.06 -22.99 44.62
CA ASN A 650 21.55 -21.74 45.16
C ASN A 650 21.26 -20.70 44.07
N LEU A 651 21.98 -20.69 42.95
CA LEU A 651 21.68 -19.86 41.78
C LEU A 651 20.37 -20.31 41.13
N PHE A 652 20.15 -21.62 40.95
CA PHE A 652 18.89 -22.19 40.49
C PHE A 652 17.76 -21.84 41.46
N LYS A 653 17.95 -22.02 42.78
CA LYS A 653 16.96 -21.58 43.78
C LYS A 653 16.74 -20.07 43.80
N ALA A 654 17.78 -19.25 43.66
CA ALA A 654 17.64 -17.80 43.59
C ALA A 654 16.91 -17.38 42.32
N SER A 655 17.10 -18.09 41.20
CA SER A 655 16.31 -17.92 39.99
C SER A 655 14.85 -18.35 40.20
N GLU A 656 14.59 -19.38 41.01
CA GLU A 656 13.23 -19.76 41.43
C GLU A 656 12.55 -18.66 42.27
N PHE A 657 13.25 -17.95 43.16
CA PHE A 657 12.63 -16.91 44.00
C PHE A 657 12.59 -15.51 43.39
N GLY A 658 13.61 -15.12 42.63
CA GLY A 658 13.71 -13.80 42.00
C GLY A 658 13.06 -13.72 40.61
N PHE A 659 13.09 -14.82 39.85
CA PHE A 659 12.64 -14.84 38.45
C PHE A 659 11.38 -15.67 38.22
N ALA A 660 11.03 -16.68 39.02
CA ALA A 660 9.76 -17.38 38.83
C ALA A 660 8.51 -16.46 38.98
N PRO A 661 8.51 -15.39 39.79
CA PRO A 661 7.44 -14.39 39.72
C PRO A 661 7.45 -13.63 38.39
N MET A 662 8.62 -13.37 37.79
CA MET A 662 8.75 -12.66 36.52
C MET A 662 8.39 -13.55 35.33
N VAL A 663 8.94 -14.76 35.24
CA VAL A 663 8.60 -15.81 34.26
C VAL A 663 7.18 -16.31 34.46
N GLY A 664 6.72 -16.46 35.69
CA GLY A 664 5.33 -16.79 36.02
C GLY A 664 4.39 -15.66 35.65
N SER A 665 4.75 -14.39 35.90
CA SER A 665 3.96 -13.25 35.43
C SER A 665 3.98 -13.12 33.91
N GLU A 666 5.09 -13.43 33.23
CA GLU A 666 5.20 -13.41 31.76
C GLU A 666 4.52 -14.63 31.14
N PHE A 667 4.50 -15.79 31.81
CA PHE A 667 3.78 -16.98 31.40
C PHE A 667 2.28 -16.80 31.62
N VAL A 668 1.86 -16.23 32.76
CA VAL A 668 0.47 -15.82 32.99
C VAL A 668 0.10 -14.74 32.00
N LYS A 669 0.92 -13.70 31.78
CA LYS A 669 0.70 -12.68 30.75
C LYS A 669 0.65 -13.27 29.36
N SER A 670 1.50 -14.25 29.02
CA SER A 670 1.51 -14.93 27.72
C SER A 670 0.32 -15.86 27.56
N ALA A 671 -0.10 -16.55 28.63
CA ALA A 671 -1.29 -17.37 28.69
C ALA A 671 -2.57 -16.54 28.63
N THR A 672 -2.59 -15.34 29.22
CA THR A 672 -3.67 -14.37 29.06
C THR A 672 -3.63 -13.64 27.71
N ARG A 673 -2.44 -13.38 27.14
CA ARG A 673 -2.22 -12.80 25.80
C ARG A 673 -2.52 -13.77 24.66
N LEU A 674 -2.56 -15.07 24.92
CA LEU A 674 -3.17 -16.05 24.01
C LEU A 674 -4.68 -15.75 23.81
N GLY A 675 -5.32 -15.01 24.73
CA GLY A 675 -6.69 -14.52 24.61
C GLY A 675 -6.83 -13.12 23.98
N ASP A 676 -5.88 -12.21 24.23
CA ASP A 676 -5.95 -10.82 23.76
C ASP A 676 -4.64 -10.42 23.06
N ASN A 677 -4.62 -10.57 21.75
CA ASN A 677 -3.39 -10.60 20.96
C ASN A 677 -3.21 -9.26 20.24
N SER A 678 -2.57 -8.27 20.90
CA SER A 678 -2.26 -6.95 20.32
C SER A 678 -1.65 -7.05 18.91
N ASN A 679 -0.88 -8.11 18.65
CA ASN A 679 -0.34 -8.43 17.33
C ASN A 679 -1.42 -8.61 16.25
N ARG A 680 -2.51 -9.32 16.56
CA ARG A 680 -3.64 -9.52 15.63
C ARG A 680 -4.27 -8.18 15.27
N HIS A 681 -4.41 -7.28 16.24
CA HIS A 681 -5.00 -5.95 16.02
C HIS A 681 -4.10 -5.06 15.16
N VAL A 682 -2.78 -5.06 15.39
CA VAL A 682 -1.82 -4.35 14.51
C VAL A 682 -1.86 -4.90 13.09
N ILE A 683 -1.87 -6.23 12.92
CA ILE A 683 -1.95 -6.86 11.58
C ILE A 683 -3.26 -6.46 10.89
N ARG A 684 -4.38 -6.50 11.59
CA ARG A 684 -5.68 -6.10 11.03
C ARG A 684 -5.70 -4.62 10.64
N ALA A 685 -5.11 -3.74 11.45
CA ALA A 685 -4.93 -2.33 11.09
C ALA A 685 -4.09 -2.17 9.80
N ALA A 686 -3.03 -2.96 9.63
CA ALA A 686 -2.22 -2.94 8.41
C ALA A 686 -3.00 -3.46 7.19
N GLU A 687 -3.83 -4.48 7.35
CA GLU A 687 -4.70 -5.01 6.29
C GLU A 687 -5.72 -3.97 5.83
N ILE A 688 -6.36 -3.26 6.76
CA ILE A 688 -7.31 -2.17 6.44
C ILE A 688 -6.59 -1.08 5.61
N VAL A 689 -5.44 -0.61 6.08
CA VAL A 689 -4.63 0.41 5.38
C VAL A 689 -4.19 -0.07 3.98
N ALA A 690 -3.85 -1.35 3.83
CA ALA A 690 -3.45 -1.92 2.55
C ALA A 690 -4.63 -2.02 1.58
N ASN A 691 -5.82 -2.38 2.06
CA ASN A 691 -7.04 -2.45 1.25
C ASN A 691 -7.46 -1.07 0.76
N ASP A 692 -7.40 -0.05 1.61
CA ASP A 692 -7.67 1.34 1.22
C ASP A 692 -6.70 1.85 0.14
N ALA A 693 -5.41 1.53 0.30
CA ALA A 693 -4.41 1.92 -0.69
C ALA A 693 -4.67 1.24 -2.05
N ARG A 694 -5.21 0.02 -2.06
CA ARG A 694 -5.62 -0.67 -3.31
C ARG A 694 -6.88 -0.07 -3.90
N ALA A 695 -7.90 0.20 -3.08
CA ALA A 695 -9.14 0.82 -3.52
C ALA A 695 -8.90 2.18 -4.16
N ASN A 696 -8.06 3.03 -3.55
CA ASN A 696 -7.70 4.34 -4.08
C ASN A 696 -6.87 4.27 -5.37
N ARG A 697 -6.06 3.22 -5.56
CA ARG A 697 -5.34 3.03 -6.83
C ARG A 697 -6.28 2.63 -7.96
N LEU A 698 -7.24 1.75 -7.67
CA LEU A 698 -8.24 1.32 -8.65
C LEU A 698 -9.13 2.49 -9.08
N SER A 699 -9.57 3.32 -8.13
CA SER A 699 -10.43 4.49 -8.42
C SER A 699 -9.71 5.64 -9.14
N MET A 700 -8.37 5.65 -9.19
CA MET A 700 -7.60 6.62 -9.98
C MET A 700 -7.16 6.08 -11.34
N SER A 701 -7.26 4.76 -11.55
CA SER A 701 -6.96 4.11 -12.83
C SER A 701 -8.20 3.89 -13.72
N GLU A 702 -9.39 3.88 -13.10
CA GLU A 702 -10.69 3.98 -13.76
C GLU A 702 -11.09 5.45 -13.92
#